data_AF-A0A8B9K8F1-F1
#
_entry.id   AF-A0A8B9K8F1-F1
#
_cell.length_a   1.000
_cell.length_b   1.000
_cell.length_c   1.000
_cell.angle_alpha   90.00
_cell.angle_beta   90.00
_cell.angle_gamma   90.00
#
_symmetry.space_group_name_H-M   'P 1'
#
loop_
_entity.id
_entity.type
_entity.pdbx_description
1 polymer ?
#
loop_
_entity_poly.entity_id
_entity_poly.type
_entity_poly.pdbx_seq_one_letter_code
_entity_poly.pdbx_strand_id
1 'polypeptide(L)'
;MVQEFLLGFILQVLSGCAIIVRGQPRGGPPPERQINLSNVRAGALARRAIQNQPETKDTPDEPWAFQAREFLRKKMIGKEVCFTVEIKTQQGREYGMVYLGKGNVSESLSLSLLYFCFPDQARLCDLEDQAKSSKKGMWSEGGGSHTIRDLKYSIENPRNFVDSLHQKPVNAIIEHVRDGSVVRALLLPDYYLVTVMLSGIKCPTFKREADGAETPEPFAAEAKFFTESRLLQRDVQIILESCPNQIILGTILHPNGNITELLLKDGFARCVDWSMAVYTQGAEKLRAAERSAKERKVRIWKDYVAPTANLDQKDRQFVAKVMQVVNADAIVVKLNSGEYKTIHLSSIRPPRNEGEKNKDKDKRFRPLYDIPYMFEAREFLRKKLIGKKVNVTVDYIRAATTAAETGPVPAFPERTCATVTIGGINIAEALVSKGLATCIRYRQDDDQRSSHYDELLAAEARAIKNGKGLHSKKEVPIHRVADISGETQKAKQFLPFLQRAGRSEAVVEYVFSGSRLKLYMPKETCLITFLLAGIECPRGSRNIPGGTAEPFSEEATLFTKELVLQREVEVEVESMDKAGNFIGWLHIEGVNLSVALVENSLSKVHFTAERSSYYKTLQSAEEVARQRKDKLWANYEEKPTEEVAQVSEEKERVANYRAVYVTEITDGLHFYTQDVETGAQLENLMETMRAEIAAQPPVEGSFTPHRGDYCMAKFADGEWYRARVEKVESPAKVHVFYIDYGNVSNPVLCICFMSPRLTLTRSLSTPAVSVCDSPEDARADAVDCIVKDIQNTQCLLNVEYSGASCPHVTLQFTDSKDDVGLGLVKEGLVMVDVRKEKHLQKMRLINYFFSFLSTLPSQLNIWRYGDFRADDADEFGYRR
;
A
#
# COMPACT_ATOMS: atom_id res chain seq x y z
N MET A 1 27.92 -72.28 27.05
CA MET A 1 27.42 -70.89 27.06
C MET A 1 27.63 -70.37 25.65
N VAL A 2 26.57 -70.13 24.88
CA VAL A 2 26.70 -69.65 23.48
C VAL A 2 27.16 -68.18 23.56
N GLN A 3 28.35 -67.87 23.04
CA GLN A 3 28.81 -66.48 22.93
C GLN A 3 27.92 -65.75 21.91
N GLU A 4 27.14 -64.77 22.39
CA GLU A 4 26.28 -63.95 21.54
C GLU A 4 27.13 -62.88 20.84
N PHE A 5 27.24 -62.97 19.52
CA PHE A 5 27.90 -61.98 18.68
C PHE A 5 26.92 -60.87 18.32
N LEU A 6 27.22 -59.64 18.72
CA LEU A 6 26.40 -58.46 18.46
C LEU A 6 27.07 -57.57 17.41
N LEU A 7 26.27 -56.96 16.53
CA LEU A 7 26.73 -56.01 15.52
C LEU A 7 26.41 -54.58 15.94
N GLY A 8 27.32 -53.65 15.69
CA GLY A 8 27.08 -52.23 15.89
C GLY A 8 28.15 -51.34 15.28
N PHE A 9 27.88 -50.04 15.27
CA PHE A 9 28.81 -49.03 14.76
C PHE A 9 29.55 -48.35 15.91
N ILE A 10 30.85 -48.12 15.76
CA ILE A 10 31.61 -47.39 16.77
C ILE A 10 31.31 -45.90 16.66
N LEU A 11 30.64 -45.38 17.69
CA LEU A 11 30.25 -43.98 17.81
C LEU A 11 31.37 -43.13 18.39
N GLN A 12 32.01 -43.61 19.46
CA GLN A 12 32.96 -42.83 20.24
C GLN A 12 34.01 -43.73 20.91
N VAL A 13 35.24 -43.25 21.01
CA VAL A 13 36.34 -43.87 21.74
C VAL A 13 36.60 -43.05 23.02
N LEU A 14 36.22 -43.60 24.17
CA LEU A 14 36.31 -42.93 25.47
C LEU A 14 37.74 -42.93 26.02
N SER A 15 38.47 -44.02 25.82
CA SER A 15 39.87 -44.18 26.24
C SER A 15 40.58 -45.23 25.38
N GLY A 16 41.85 -45.48 25.65
CA GLY A 16 42.59 -46.59 25.02
C GLY A 16 42.03 -47.98 25.30
N CYS A 17 41.02 -48.13 26.17
CA CYS A 17 40.39 -49.41 26.52
C CYS A 17 38.86 -49.37 26.57
N ALA A 18 38.21 -48.26 26.21
CA ALA A 18 36.76 -48.11 26.29
C ALA A 18 36.19 -47.46 25.02
N ILE A 19 35.16 -48.07 24.46
CA ILE A 19 34.45 -47.61 23.27
C ILE A 19 32.94 -47.58 23.50
N ILE A 20 32.24 -46.73 22.76
CA ILE A 20 30.78 -46.69 22.68
C ILE A 20 30.37 -47.24 21.33
N VAL A 21 29.58 -48.31 21.37
CA VAL A 21 29.00 -48.96 20.20
C VAL A 21 27.51 -48.63 20.14
N ARG A 22 27.04 -48.34 18.94
CA ARG A 22 25.67 -47.93 18.65
C ARG A 22 24.99 -48.98 17.79
N GLY A 23 23.76 -49.36 18.16
CA GLY A 23 22.96 -50.33 17.39
C GLY A 23 22.46 -49.79 16.04
N GLN A 24 21.79 -50.63 15.25
CA GLN A 24 21.12 -50.20 14.01
C GLN A 24 19.91 -49.31 14.31
N PRO A 25 19.71 -48.19 13.56
CA PRO A 25 18.61 -47.27 13.81
C PRO A 25 17.25 -47.91 13.45
N ARG A 26 16.35 -48.03 14.45
CA ARG A 26 14.93 -48.41 14.26
C ARG A 26 14.04 -47.31 14.84
N GLY A 27 13.56 -46.39 14.00
CA GLY A 27 12.54 -45.40 14.36
C GLY A 27 12.95 -44.34 15.41
N GLY A 28 14.24 -44.15 15.68
CA GLY A 28 14.75 -43.17 16.66
C GLY A 28 16.28 -43.28 16.82
N PRO A 29 16.91 -42.44 17.68
CA PRO A 29 18.33 -42.58 17.99
C PRO A 29 18.58 -43.98 18.59
N PRO A 30 19.41 -44.82 17.96
CA PRO A 30 19.65 -46.19 18.40
C PRO A 30 20.31 -46.25 19.79
N PRO A 31 20.06 -47.33 20.55
CA PRO A 31 20.67 -47.49 21.87
C PRO A 31 22.19 -47.57 21.77
N GLU A 32 22.84 -46.90 22.72
CA GLU A 32 24.29 -46.87 22.88
C GLU A 32 24.70 -47.83 24.00
N ARG A 33 25.80 -48.57 23.78
CA ARG A 33 26.40 -49.45 24.77
C ARG A 33 27.87 -49.11 24.92
N GLN A 34 28.31 -48.90 26.16
CA GLN A 34 29.71 -48.75 26.47
C GLN A 34 30.35 -50.13 26.69
N ILE A 35 31.38 -50.42 25.91
CA ILE A 35 32.14 -51.67 25.96
C ILE A 35 33.58 -51.34 26.36
N ASN A 36 34.03 -51.95 27.45
CA ASN A 36 35.43 -51.93 27.82
C ASN A 36 36.13 -53.17 27.26
N LEU A 37 37.31 -53.00 26.69
CA LEU A 37 38.08 -54.10 26.12
C LEU A 37 38.53 -55.05 27.23
N SER A 38 38.21 -56.33 27.11
CA SER A 38 38.63 -57.33 28.11
C SER A 38 40.16 -57.48 28.12
N ASN A 39 40.72 -57.61 29.33
CA ASN A 39 42.15 -57.84 29.58
C ASN A 39 43.12 -56.76 29.05
N VAL A 40 42.62 -55.55 28.74
CA VAL A 40 43.45 -54.41 28.29
C VAL A 40 43.29 -53.23 29.23
N ARG A 41 44.40 -52.73 29.77
CA ARG A 41 44.44 -51.49 30.55
C ARG A 41 45.27 -50.45 29.81
N ALA A 42 44.65 -49.30 29.53
CA ALA A 42 45.32 -48.13 28.98
C ALA A 42 45.42 -47.03 30.04
N GLY A 43 46.34 -46.09 29.82
CA GLY A 43 46.47 -44.92 30.69
C GLY A 43 45.22 -44.05 30.71
N ALA A 44 44.97 -43.39 31.84
CA ALA A 44 43.85 -42.47 32.00
C ALA A 44 44.07 -41.18 31.21
N LEU A 45 43.04 -40.75 30.48
CA LEU A 45 43.02 -39.44 29.83
C LEU A 45 42.73 -38.34 30.85
N ALA A 46 43.19 -37.14 30.54
CA ALA A 46 43.00 -35.95 31.34
C ALA A 46 41.51 -35.71 31.64
N ARG A 47 41.20 -35.46 32.92
CA ARG A 47 39.85 -35.07 33.35
C ARG A 47 39.88 -33.70 33.98
N ARG A 48 38.95 -32.86 33.52
CA ARG A 48 38.65 -31.57 34.13
C ARG A 48 37.98 -31.78 35.48
N ALA A 49 38.40 -31.02 36.48
CA ALA A 49 37.78 -30.98 37.79
C ALA A 49 36.31 -30.50 37.72
N ILE A 50 35.46 -31.02 38.60
CA ILE A 50 34.06 -30.60 38.69
C ILE A 50 34.02 -29.23 39.35
N GLN A 51 33.44 -28.24 38.67
CA GLN A 51 33.42 -26.82 39.08
C GLN A 51 32.79 -26.54 40.46
N ASN A 52 32.07 -27.51 41.04
CA ASN A 52 31.36 -27.40 42.33
C ASN A 52 32.06 -28.12 43.49
N GLN A 53 33.29 -28.64 43.31
CA GLN A 53 34.09 -29.22 44.39
C GLN A 53 35.44 -28.50 44.51
N PRO A 54 35.71 -27.78 45.62
CA PRO A 54 36.90 -26.93 45.75
C PRO A 54 38.23 -27.69 45.91
N GLU A 55 38.22 -29.02 46.07
CA GLU A 55 39.44 -29.82 46.29
C GLU A 55 39.91 -30.64 45.07
N THR A 56 39.13 -30.71 43.99
CA THR A 56 39.52 -31.44 42.78
C THR A 56 40.37 -30.56 41.85
N LYS A 57 41.61 -30.99 41.55
CA LYS A 57 42.46 -30.39 40.51
C LYS A 57 42.29 -31.13 39.18
N ASP A 58 42.56 -30.44 38.07
CA ASP A 58 42.60 -31.06 36.75
C ASP A 58 43.66 -32.17 36.73
N THR A 59 43.28 -33.35 36.25
CA THR A 59 44.20 -34.48 36.11
C THR A 59 44.81 -34.44 34.71
N PRO A 60 46.15 -34.44 34.56
CA PRO A 60 46.80 -34.49 33.25
C PRO A 60 46.66 -35.86 32.60
N ASP A 61 46.95 -35.95 31.30
CA ASP A 61 47.00 -37.23 30.56
C ASP A 61 48.09 -38.12 31.17
N GLU A 62 47.80 -39.41 31.43
CA GLU A 62 48.85 -40.40 31.72
C GLU A 62 49.72 -40.64 30.46
N PRO A 63 51.01 -41.02 30.62
CA PRO A 63 51.89 -41.26 29.48
C PRO A 63 51.27 -42.24 28.47
N TRP A 64 51.33 -41.90 27.19
CA TRP A 64 50.78 -42.69 26.07
C TRP A 64 49.25 -42.86 26.01
N ALA A 65 48.48 -42.30 26.96
CA ALA A 65 47.02 -42.42 27.00
C ALA A 65 46.35 -41.79 25.77
N PHE A 66 46.80 -40.60 25.35
CA PHE A 66 46.27 -39.92 24.17
C PHE A 66 46.60 -40.67 22.88
N GLN A 67 47.83 -41.15 22.72
CA GLN A 67 48.26 -41.90 21.54
C GLN A 67 47.47 -43.21 21.39
N ALA A 68 47.20 -43.90 22.49
CA ALA A 68 46.37 -45.11 22.49
C ALA A 68 44.94 -44.81 22.04
N ARG A 69 44.33 -43.74 22.57
CA ARG A 69 42.99 -43.29 22.16
C ARG A 69 42.96 -42.86 20.69
N GLU A 70 43.94 -42.08 20.23
CA GLU A 70 44.04 -41.62 18.84
C GLU A 70 44.23 -42.77 17.85
N PHE A 71 45.02 -43.78 18.23
CA PHE A 71 45.19 -44.98 17.43
C PHE A 71 43.85 -45.72 17.25
N LEU A 72 43.10 -45.93 18.33
CA LEU A 72 41.77 -46.52 18.26
C LEU A 72 40.81 -45.65 17.45
N ARG A 73 40.77 -44.34 17.70
CA ARG A 73 39.91 -43.39 16.98
C ARG A 73 40.12 -43.48 15.48
N LYS A 74 41.35 -43.32 14.99
CA LYS A 74 41.69 -43.36 13.55
C LYS A 74 41.34 -44.70 12.90
N LYS A 75 41.43 -45.79 13.66
CA LYS A 75 41.19 -47.14 13.13
C LYS A 75 39.72 -47.57 13.18
N MET A 76 38.97 -47.13 14.19
CA MET A 76 37.69 -47.70 14.58
C MET A 76 36.48 -46.77 14.35
N ILE A 77 36.65 -45.45 14.40
CA ILE A 77 35.53 -44.52 14.39
C ILE A 77 34.66 -44.67 13.14
N GLY A 78 33.34 -44.77 13.32
CA GLY A 78 32.38 -44.90 12.22
C GLY A 78 32.41 -46.23 11.45
N LYS A 79 33.19 -47.23 11.90
CA LYS A 79 33.19 -48.58 11.30
C LYS A 79 32.19 -49.49 11.99
N GLU A 80 31.65 -50.43 11.22
CA GLU A 80 30.88 -51.55 11.75
C GLU A 80 31.83 -52.54 12.41
N VAL A 81 31.47 -52.97 13.62
CA VAL A 81 32.21 -53.95 14.41
C VAL A 81 31.27 -55.00 14.95
N CYS A 82 31.81 -56.21 15.08
CA CYS A 82 31.16 -57.28 15.81
C CYS A 82 31.78 -57.34 17.21
N PHE A 83 30.97 -57.46 18.26
CA PHE A 83 31.47 -57.53 19.63
C PHE A 83 30.76 -58.61 20.44
N THR A 84 31.46 -59.15 21.44
CA THR A 84 30.93 -60.11 22.42
C THR A 84 31.04 -59.52 23.81
N VAL A 85 30.06 -59.75 24.68
CA VAL A 85 30.12 -59.31 26.08
C VAL A 85 30.42 -60.52 26.97
N GLU A 86 31.56 -60.49 27.65
CA GLU A 86 32.07 -61.61 28.45
C GLU A 86 31.74 -61.44 29.94
N ILE A 87 31.89 -60.22 30.46
CA ILE A 87 31.70 -59.93 31.88
C ILE A 87 30.86 -58.67 32.04
N LYS A 88 29.79 -58.77 32.83
CA LYS A 88 29.00 -57.61 33.29
C LYS A 88 29.25 -57.42 34.78
N THR A 89 29.75 -56.27 35.19
CA THR A 89 29.93 -55.97 36.61
C THR A 89 28.62 -55.51 37.26
N GLN A 90 28.52 -55.64 38.58
CA GLN A 90 27.37 -55.14 39.36
C GLN A 90 27.17 -53.61 39.22
N GLN A 91 28.20 -52.88 38.80
CA GLN A 91 28.17 -51.44 38.51
C GLN A 91 27.74 -51.13 37.06
N GLY A 92 27.27 -52.13 36.30
CA GLY A 92 26.78 -51.95 34.93
C GLY A 92 27.87 -51.78 33.87
N ARG A 93 29.15 -52.06 34.18
CA ARG A 93 30.23 -52.02 33.17
C ARG A 93 30.27 -53.34 32.41
N GLU A 94 30.19 -53.24 31.09
CA GLU A 94 30.30 -54.39 30.18
C GLU A 94 31.76 -54.48 29.69
N TYR A 95 32.37 -55.66 29.85
CA TYR A 95 33.67 -56.00 29.29
C TYR A 95 33.48 -57.00 28.16
N GLY A 96 34.15 -56.76 27.04
CA GLY A 96 33.93 -57.51 25.83
C GLY A 96 35.08 -57.43 24.83
N MET A 97 35.06 -58.34 23.86
CA MET A 97 35.98 -58.36 22.73
C MET A 97 35.33 -57.70 21.51
N VAL A 98 36.13 -57.00 20.70
CA VAL A 98 35.66 -56.23 19.55
C VAL A 98 36.43 -56.65 18.31
N TYR A 99 35.71 -57.10 17.30
CA TYR A 99 36.22 -57.60 16.03
C TYR A 99 35.87 -56.62 14.89
N LEU A 100 36.89 -56.18 14.16
CA LEU A 100 36.74 -55.42 12.92
C LEU A 100 36.69 -56.39 11.73
N GLY A 101 35.62 -56.40 10.94
CA GLY A 101 35.54 -57.26 9.76
C GLY A 101 34.58 -56.73 8.70
N LYS A 102 35.11 -56.50 7.49
CA LYS A 102 34.33 -56.35 6.26
C LYS A 102 33.95 -57.76 5.78
N GLY A 103 32.66 -58.01 5.56
CA GLY A 103 32.17 -59.13 4.75
C GLY A 103 31.37 -60.16 5.53
N ASN A 104 30.12 -60.29 5.11
CA ASN A 104 29.06 -61.24 5.44
C ASN A 104 29.36 -62.42 6.39
N VAL A 105 28.47 -62.48 7.39
CA VAL A 105 27.97 -63.65 8.09
C VAL A 105 28.20 -64.98 7.36
N SER A 106 28.79 -65.92 8.09
CA SER A 106 28.78 -67.39 7.98
C SER A 106 29.81 -68.20 7.17
N GLU A 107 30.74 -67.66 6.37
CA GLU A 107 31.60 -68.58 5.56
C GLU A 107 33.09 -68.24 5.39
N SER A 108 33.68 -67.33 6.17
CA SER A 108 35.12 -67.03 6.04
C SER A 108 35.82 -66.86 7.38
N LEU A 109 35.77 -67.91 8.19
CA LEU A 109 36.75 -68.18 9.25
C LEU A 109 38.03 -68.75 8.62
N SER A 110 38.74 -67.96 7.82
CA SER A 110 40.16 -68.14 7.54
C SER A 110 40.68 -67.00 6.68
N LEU A 111 41.83 -66.49 7.08
CA LEU A 111 42.72 -65.58 6.36
C LEU A 111 42.43 -64.08 6.48
N SER A 112 43.43 -63.41 7.07
CA SER A 112 43.72 -61.97 7.07
C SER A 112 42.93 -61.08 8.03
N LEU A 113 43.18 -61.23 9.33
CA LEU A 113 42.80 -60.22 10.33
C LEU A 113 44.03 -59.68 11.07
N LEU A 114 44.17 -58.36 11.05
CA LEU A 114 44.96 -57.58 12.00
C LEU A 114 44.17 -57.52 13.31
N TYR A 115 44.27 -58.60 14.09
CA TYR A 115 43.56 -58.81 15.35
C TYR A 115 43.98 -57.80 16.43
N PHE A 116 43.00 -57.15 17.06
CA PHE A 116 43.14 -56.59 18.41
C PHE A 116 42.11 -57.34 19.29
N CYS A 117 42.60 -57.90 20.40
CA CYS A 117 41.94 -58.82 21.34
C CYS A 117 41.66 -60.24 20.80
N PHE A 118 42.34 -61.21 21.43
CA PHE A 118 42.22 -62.64 21.19
C PHE A 118 41.57 -63.32 22.40
N PRO A 119 40.82 -64.41 22.22
CA PRO A 119 40.28 -65.22 23.32
C PRO A 119 41.37 -65.87 24.19
N ASP A 120 42.59 -66.00 23.68
CA ASP A 120 43.73 -66.55 24.42
C ASP A 120 44.52 -65.47 25.15
N GLN A 121 44.45 -65.51 26.48
CA GLN A 121 45.34 -64.73 27.37
C GLN A 121 46.82 -64.93 27.01
N ALA A 122 47.20 -66.12 26.52
CA ALA A 122 48.54 -66.44 26.05
C ALA A 122 49.03 -65.51 24.91
N ARG A 123 48.18 -65.21 23.92
CA ARG A 123 48.56 -64.39 22.77
C ARG A 123 48.66 -62.90 23.11
N LEU A 124 47.92 -62.44 24.12
CA LEU A 124 48.08 -61.09 24.67
C LEU A 124 49.42 -60.97 25.40
N CYS A 125 49.85 -62.00 26.13
CA CYS A 125 51.17 -62.07 26.75
C CYS A 125 52.28 -62.06 25.68
N ASP A 126 52.14 -62.81 24.59
CA ASP A 126 53.13 -62.81 23.48
C ASP A 126 53.30 -61.41 22.86
N LEU A 127 52.20 -60.68 22.66
CA LEU A 127 52.22 -59.31 22.14
C LEU A 127 52.79 -58.31 23.15
N GLU A 128 52.56 -58.54 24.45
CA GLU A 128 53.17 -57.75 25.52
C GLU A 128 54.69 -57.94 25.52
N ASP A 129 55.18 -59.18 25.39
CA ASP A 129 56.60 -59.50 25.31
C ASP A 129 57.23 -58.95 24.02
N GLN A 130 56.48 -58.93 22.91
CA GLN A 130 56.89 -58.25 21.68
C GLN A 130 56.98 -56.72 21.86
N ALA A 131 56.04 -56.11 22.58
CA ALA A 131 56.06 -54.68 22.86
C ALA A 131 57.20 -54.28 23.81
N LYS A 132 57.49 -55.13 24.81
CA LYS A 132 58.63 -55.00 25.74
C LYS A 132 59.97 -55.12 25.01
N SER A 133 60.15 -56.17 24.22
CA SER A 133 61.38 -56.39 23.43
C SER A 133 61.61 -55.29 22.40
N SER A 134 60.54 -54.75 21.80
CA SER A 134 60.63 -53.65 20.84
C SER A 134 60.60 -52.24 21.47
N LYS A 135 60.58 -52.13 22.80
CA LYS A 135 60.56 -50.87 23.58
C LYS A 135 59.50 -49.85 23.09
N LYS A 136 58.29 -50.33 22.77
CA LYS A 136 57.21 -49.47 22.25
C LYS A 136 56.30 -48.94 23.36
N GLY A 137 55.88 -47.68 23.24
CA GLY A 137 54.88 -47.07 24.14
C GLY A 137 55.35 -46.98 25.59
N MET A 138 54.57 -47.51 26.53
CA MET A 138 54.91 -47.51 27.96
C MET A 138 56.24 -48.18 28.29
N TRP A 139 56.77 -49.04 27.40
CA TRP A 139 58.04 -49.74 27.56
C TRP A 139 59.23 -49.00 26.91
N SER A 140 59.04 -47.78 26.40
CA SER A 140 60.11 -46.95 25.84
C SER A 140 60.98 -46.32 26.94
N GLU A 141 62.29 -46.20 26.69
CA GLU A 141 63.23 -45.51 27.57
C GLU A 141 62.99 -43.99 27.49
N GLY A 142 62.27 -43.44 28.47
CA GLY A 142 61.93 -42.01 28.52
C GLY A 142 60.62 -41.65 29.21
N GLY A 143 59.87 -42.63 29.76
CA GLY A 143 58.70 -42.39 30.62
C GLY A 143 57.52 -41.68 29.94
N GLY A 144 57.59 -41.38 28.64
CA GLY A 144 56.53 -40.76 27.87
C GLY A 144 56.15 -39.33 28.29
N SER A 145 57.00 -38.59 29.00
CA SER A 145 56.65 -37.22 29.45
C SER A 145 56.35 -36.25 28.29
N HIS A 146 57.02 -36.39 27.15
CA HIS A 146 56.77 -35.65 25.91
C HIS A 146 55.42 -35.98 25.24
N THR A 147 54.73 -37.02 25.71
CA THR A 147 53.42 -37.46 25.18
C THR A 147 52.24 -36.81 25.90
N ILE A 148 52.49 -36.18 27.05
CA ILE A 148 51.47 -35.50 27.87
C ILE A 148 51.14 -34.16 27.22
N ARG A 149 49.86 -33.95 26.90
CA ARG A 149 49.39 -32.70 26.30
C ARG A 149 49.08 -31.66 27.38
N ASP A 150 49.36 -30.40 27.07
CA ASP A 150 48.88 -29.27 27.85
C ASP A 150 47.47 -28.87 27.37
N LEU A 151 46.45 -29.43 28.03
CA LEU A 151 45.04 -29.16 27.71
C LEU A 151 44.60 -27.82 28.29
N LYS A 152 44.33 -26.86 27.41
CA LYS A 152 43.86 -25.53 27.81
C LYS A 152 42.35 -25.46 27.74
N TYR A 153 41.71 -25.46 28.91
CA TYR A 153 40.24 -25.41 29.08
C TYR A 153 39.65 -23.99 29.14
N SER A 154 40.51 -22.98 29.28
CA SER A 154 40.17 -21.59 29.50
C SER A 154 40.95 -20.71 28.51
N ILE A 155 40.24 -19.76 27.89
CA ILE A 155 40.85 -18.70 27.08
C ILE A 155 40.48 -17.39 27.77
N GLU A 156 41.47 -16.62 28.22
CA GLU A 156 41.25 -15.37 28.97
C GLU A 156 40.54 -14.30 28.13
N ASN A 157 40.88 -14.21 26.83
CA ASN A 157 40.24 -13.28 25.88
C ASN A 157 39.90 -13.99 24.56
N PRO A 158 38.73 -14.66 24.49
CA PRO A 158 38.28 -15.37 23.29
C PRO A 158 38.19 -14.50 22.03
N ARG A 159 37.89 -13.19 22.20
CA ARG A 159 37.81 -12.25 21.07
C ARG A 159 39.16 -12.03 20.39
N ASN A 160 40.19 -11.71 21.17
CA ASN A 160 41.56 -11.53 20.64
C ASN A 160 42.11 -12.83 20.05
N PHE A 161 41.71 -13.98 20.61
CA PHE A 161 42.09 -15.29 20.08
C PHE A 161 41.44 -15.61 18.73
N VAL A 162 40.17 -15.26 18.53
CA VAL A 162 39.50 -15.41 17.24
C VAL A 162 40.08 -14.43 16.21
N ASP A 163 40.30 -13.18 16.61
CA ASP A 163 40.85 -12.14 15.75
C ASP A 163 42.28 -12.47 15.29
N SER A 164 43.12 -13.06 16.15
CA SER A 164 44.50 -13.45 15.82
C SER A 164 44.59 -14.58 14.79
N LEU A 165 43.55 -15.41 14.68
CA LEU A 165 43.48 -16.52 13.73
C LEU A 165 43.06 -16.08 12.32
N HIS A 166 42.68 -14.80 12.12
CA HIS A 166 42.39 -14.19 10.81
C HIS A 166 41.48 -15.04 9.90
N GLN A 167 40.48 -15.73 10.46
CA GLN A 167 39.53 -16.58 9.72
C GLN A 167 40.20 -17.71 8.91
N LYS A 168 41.40 -18.16 9.30
CA LYS A 168 42.06 -19.29 8.67
C LYS A 168 41.47 -20.62 9.16
N PRO A 169 41.40 -21.65 8.31
CA PRO A 169 40.97 -22.98 8.74
C PRO A 169 42.00 -23.58 9.69
N VAL A 170 41.56 -23.92 10.90
CA VAL A 170 42.37 -24.59 11.93
C VAL A 170 41.97 -26.06 12.00
N ASN A 171 42.96 -26.95 12.01
CA ASN A 171 42.70 -28.38 12.18
C ASN A 171 42.18 -28.63 13.61
N ALA A 172 41.10 -29.38 13.73
CA ALA A 172 40.47 -29.68 15.01
C ALA A 172 39.87 -31.08 15.04
N ILE A 173 39.68 -31.59 16.26
CA ILE A 173 38.98 -32.85 16.52
C ILE A 173 37.73 -32.53 17.33
N ILE A 174 36.56 -33.00 16.88
CA ILE A 174 35.33 -32.81 17.64
C ILE A 174 35.29 -33.82 18.79
N GLU A 175 35.36 -33.34 20.02
CA GLU A 175 35.40 -34.15 21.23
C GLU A 175 34.00 -34.51 21.74
N HIS A 176 33.06 -33.57 21.63
CA HIS A 176 31.71 -33.73 22.15
C HIS A 176 30.72 -32.88 21.35
N VAL A 177 29.52 -33.41 21.10
CA VAL A 177 28.42 -32.66 20.49
C VAL A 177 27.38 -32.39 21.57
N ARG A 178 27.14 -31.11 21.88
CA ARG A 178 26.13 -30.74 22.89
C ARG A 178 24.75 -30.84 22.27
N ASP A 179 24.56 -30.07 21.21
CA ASP A 179 23.33 -29.93 20.43
C ASP A 179 23.67 -29.98 18.93
N GLY A 180 22.67 -30.02 18.05
CA GLY A 180 22.89 -30.03 16.60
C GLY A 180 23.76 -28.88 16.07
N SER A 181 23.77 -27.73 16.76
CA SER A 181 24.56 -26.52 16.38
C SER A 181 25.74 -26.20 17.29
N VAL A 182 25.93 -26.89 18.42
CA VAL A 182 26.97 -26.57 19.41
C VAL A 182 27.85 -27.78 19.65
N VAL A 183 29.14 -27.62 19.37
CA VAL A 183 30.14 -28.68 19.53
C VAL A 183 31.30 -28.21 20.40
N ARG A 184 31.99 -29.17 21.03
CA ARG A 184 33.29 -28.95 21.65
C ARG A 184 34.36 -29.51 20.74
N ALA A 185 35.29 -28.65 20.35
CA ALA A 185 36.39 -28.98 19.46
C ALA A 185 37.73 -28.78 20.17
N LEU A 186 38.66 -29.68 19.91
CA LEU A 186 40.05 -29.58 20.31
C LEU A 186 40.85 -29.02 19.13
N LEU A 187 41.37 -27.79 19.25
CA LEU A 187 42.16 -27.13 18.21
C LEU A 187 43.61 -27.65 18.22
N LEU A 188 44.16 -27.96 17.04
CA LEU A 188 45.54 -28.39 16.85
C LEU A 188 46.36 -27.28 16.17
N PRO A 189 47.64 -27.09 16.54
CA PRO A 189 48.48 -27.94 17.40
C PRO A 189 48.44 -27.62 18.90
N ASP A 190 47.87 -26.48 19.32
CA ASP A 190 48.01 -25.95 20.68
C ASP A 190 47.09 -26.57 21.75
N TYR A 191 46.28 -27.58 21.37
CA TYR A 191 45.37 -28.34 22.24
C TYR A 191 44.38 -27.51 23.08
N TYR A 192 43.88 -26.41 22.52
CA TYR A 192 42.78 -25.64 23.13
C TYR A 192 41.45 -26.38 23.01
N LEU A 193 40.76 -26.59 24.12
CA LEU A 193 39.40 -27.15 24.12
C LEU A 193 38.37 -26.02 24.12
N VAL A 194 37.77 -25.76 22.95
CA VAL A 194 36.83 -24.67 22.74
C VAL A 194 35.42 -25.18 22.49
N THR A 195 34.42 -24.42 22.93
CA THR A 195 33.02 -24.66 22.56
C THR A 195 32.68 -23.76 21.38
N VAL A 196 32.39 -24.37 20.23
CA VAL A 196 32.08 -23.69 18.97
C VAL A 196 30.60 -23.85 18.66
N MET A 197 29.93 -22.74 18.41
CA MET A 197 28.58 -22.70 17.87
C MET A 197 28.66 -22.48 16.36
N LEU A 198 27.91 -23.28 15.61
CA LEU A 198 27.83 -23.18 14.17
C LEU A 198 27.25 -21.81 13.75
N SER A 199 28.00 -21.08 12.93
CA SER A 199 27.55 -19.78 12.43
C SER A 199 26.43 -19.92 11.38
N GLY A 200 25.59 -18.88 11.31
CA GLY A 200 24.49 -18.77 10.35
C GLY A 200 23.23 -19.59 10.65
N ILE A 201 23.26 -20.51 11.63
CA ILE A 201 22.15 -21.43 11.89
C ILE A 201 21.75 -21.48 13.36
N LYS A 202 20.51 -21.87 13.63
CA LYS A 202 20.02 -22.26 14.95
C LYS A 202 19.27 -23.57 14.85
N CYS A 203 19.72 -24.55 15.61
CA CYS A 203 19.03 -25.83 15.76
C CYS A 203 18.09 -25.79 16.98
N PRO A 204 17.07 -26.65 17.03
CA PRO A 204 16.33 -26.94 18.24
C PRO A 204 17.30 -27.36 19.37
N THR A 205 17.04 -26.87 20.57
CA THR A 205 17.91 -27.04 21.74
C THR A 205 17.23 -27.89 22.83
N PHE A 206 18.02 -28.35 23.80
CA PHE A 206 17.48 -28.99 25.00
C PHE A 206 17.20 -27.90 26.03
N LYS A 207 15.92 -27.69 26.38
CA LYS A 207 15.55 -26.74 27.42
C LYS A 207 15.90 -27.34 28.77
N ARG A 208 16.68 -26.61 29.56
CA ARG A 208 16.94 -26.94 30.96
C ARG A 208 15.85 -26.32 31.82
N GLU A 209 15.05 -27.15 32.45
CA GLU A 209 14.10 -26.72 33.47
C GLU A 209 14.84 -26.39 34.78
N ALA A 210 14.18 -25.67 35.68
CA ALA A 210 14.77 -25.21 36.95
C ALA A 210 15.25 -26.36 37.85
N ASP A 211 14.72 -27.58 37.65
CA ASP A 211 15.09 -28.81 38.36
C ASP A 211 16.29 -29.55 37.73
N GLY A 212 16.90 -29.00 36.67
CA GLY A 212 18.04 -29.62 35.98
C GLY A 212 17.67 -30.72 34.98
N ALA A 213 16.38 -31.07 34.85
CA ALA A 213 15.87 -31.94 33.79
C ALA A 213 15.94 -31.25 32.42
N GLU A 214 16.45 -31.97 31.41
CA GLU A 214 16.59 -31.48 30.03
C GLU A 214 15.43 -32.00 29.16
N THR A 215 14.51 -31.12 28.75
CA THR A 215 13.43 -31.46 27.82
C THR A 215 13.84 -31.11 26.38
N PRO A 216 13.89 -32.08 25.45
CA PRO A 216 14.27 -31.82 24.06
C PRO A 216 13.15 -31.09 23.31
N GLU A 217 13.49 -30.01 22.61
CA GLU A 217 12.58 -29.43 21.61
C GLU A 217 12.28 -30.44 20.48
N PRO A 218 11.14 -30.31 19.76
CA PRO A 218 10.84 -31.17 18.62
C PRO A 218 12.01 -31.23 17.63
N PHE A 219 12.41 -32.44 17.23
CA PHE A 219 13.56 -32.73 16.36
C PHE A 219 14.95 -32.39 16.93
N ALA A 220 15.09 -31.95 18.18
CA ALA A 220 16.40 -31.66 18.80
C ALA A 220 17.27 -32.92 18.95
N ALA A 221 16.70 -34.03 19.40
CA ALA A 221 17.40 -35.30 19.55
C ALA A 221 17.90 -35.85 18.20
N GLU A 222 17.08 -35.72 17.15
CA GLU A 222 17.47 -36.13 15.80
C GLU A 222 18.55 -35.21 15.20
N ALA A 223 18.47 -33.90 15.43
CA ALA A 223 19.48 -32.94 14.99
C ALA A 223 20.83 -33.22 15.67
N LYS A 224 20.83 -33.51 16.97
CA LYS A 224 22.03 -33.92 17.71
C LYS A 224 22.60 -35.22 17.13
N PHE A 225 21.76 -36.24 16.95
CA PHE A 225 22.15 -37.51 16.34
C PHE A 225 22.77 -37.34 14.94
N PHE A 226 22.22 -36.44 14.13
CA PHE A 226 22.71 -36.12 12.79
C PHE A 226 24.14 -35.56 12.81
N THR A 227 24.40 -34.63 13.74
CA THR A 227 25.72 -34.00 13.91
C THR A 227 26.72 -34.99 14.51
N GLU A 228 26.33 -35.78 15.51
CA GLU A 228 27.17 -36.80 16.14
C GLU A 228 27.65 -37.85 15.14
N SER A 229 26.74 -38.43 14.36
CA SER A 229 27.05 -39.50 13.42
C SER A 229 28.04 -39.07 12.32
N ARG A 230 28.18 -37.76 12.08
CA ARG A 230 29.03 -37.19 11.04
C ARG A 230 30.30 -36.53 11.54
N LEU A 231 30.29 -35.94 12.74
CA LEU A 231 31.40 -35.12 13.21
C LEU A 231 32.12 -35.69 14.43
N LEU A 232 31.45 -36.49 15.27
CA LEU A 232 32.02 -36.91 16.54
C LEU A 232 33.35 -37.66 16.32
N GLN A 233 34.39 -37.17 16.99
CA GLN A 233 35.76 -37.69 16.94
C GLN A 233 36.36 -37.80 15.53
N ARG A 234 35.89 -37.01 14.57
CA ARG A 234 36.50 -36.90 13.24
C ARG A 234 37.44 -35.71 13.16
N ASP A 235 38.40 -35.83 12.25
CA ASP A 235 39.31 -34.74 11.90
C ASP A 235 38.54 -33.75 11.01
N VAL A 236 38.46 -32.50 11.46
CA VAL A 236 37.75 -31.42 10.78
C VAL A 236 38.61 -30.17 10.71
N GLN A 237 38.24 -29.26 9.82
CA GLN A 237 38.78 -27.91 9.83
C GLN A 237 37.72 -26.95 10.34
N ILE A 238 38.08 -26.09 11.28
CA ILE A 238 37.16 -25.09 11.84
C ILE A 238 37.68 -23.71 11.49
N ILE A 239 36.80 -22.89 10.93
CA ILE A 239 37.02 -21.46 10.71
C ILE A 239 36.35 -20.73 11.87
N LEU A 240 37.13 -20.04 12.70
CA LEU A 240 36.59 -19.19 13.76
C LEU A 240 36.33 -17.79 13.20
N GLU A 241 35.10 -17.30 13.33
CA GLU A 241 34.64 -16.09 12.64
C GLU A 241 34.41 -14.92 13.60
N SER A 242 33.76 -15.18 14.74
CA SER A 242 33.40 -14.15 15.71
C SER A 242 33.19 -14.72 17.11
N CYS A 243 33.18 -13.86 18.12
CA CYS A 243 32.91 -14.26 19.51
C CYS A 243 31.96 -13.28 20.24
N PRO A 244 30.66 -13.26 19.89
CA PRO A 244 29.68 -12.48 20.63
C PRO A 244 29.40 -13.12 22.00
N ASN A 245 29.47 -12.32 23.07
CA ASN A 245 29.16 -12.74 24.45
C ASN A 245 29.92 -13.98 24.93
N GLN A 246 31.23 -14.07 24.66
CA GLN A 246 32.10 -15.21 25.03
C GLN A 246 31.75 -16.54 24.33
N ILE A 247 30.82 -16.56 23.37
CA ILE A 247 30.48 -17.73 22.56
C ILE A 247 31.24 -17.65 21.25
N ILE A 248 32.08 -18.64 20.98
CA ILE A 248 32.84 -18.69 19.73
C ILE A 248 31.92 -19.20 18.61
N LEU A 249 31.75 -18.39 17.57
CA LEU A 249 31.09 -18.75 16.33
C LEU A 249 32.11 -19.25 15.32
N GLY A 250 31.80 -20.37 14.67
CA GLY A 250 32.64 -20.88 13.61
C GLY A 250 31.94 -21.83 12.67
N THR A 251 32.54 -22.00 11.50
CA THR A 251 32.10 -22.95 10.47
C THR A 251 32.96 -24.21 10.53
N ILE A 252 32.33 -25.38 10.55
CA ILE A 252 33.01 -26.67 10.54
C ILE A 252 33.01 -27.22 9.12
N LEU A 253 34.21 -27.34 8.55
CA LEU A 253 34.48 -27.94 7.26
C LEU A 253 34.91 -29.40 7.46
N HIS A 254 34.08 -30.31 6.95
CA HIS A 254 34.40 -31.74 6.87
C HIS A 254 34.72 -32.09 5.40
N PRO A 255 35.60 -33.06 5.11
CA PRO A 255 35.92 -33.47 3.74
C PRO A 255 34.71 -33.83 2.87
N ASN A 256 33.61 -34.26 3.50
CA ASN A 256 32.35 -34.65 2.83
C ASN A 256 31.33 -33.49 2.71
N GLY A 257 31.71 -32.25 3.02
CA GLY A 257 30.86 -31.06 2.88
C GLY A 257 30.65 -30.28 4.17
N ASN A 258 29.97 -29.13 4.05
CA ASN A 258 29.67 -28.25 5.17
C ASN A 258 28.45 -28.76 5.95
N ILE A 259 28.64 -28.98 7.26
CA ILE A 259 27.57 -29.48 8.12
C ILE A 259 26.41 -28.49 8.26
N THR A 260 26.67 -27.18 8.21
CA THR A 260 25.63 -26.15 8.40
C THR A 260 24.60 -26.19 7.28
N GLU A 261 25.07 -26.35 6.04
CA GLU A 261 24.23 -26.51 4.86
C GLU A 261 23.39 -27.79 4.93
N LEU A 262 24.00 -28.90 5.34
CA LEU A 262 23.31 -30.19 5.46
C LEU A 262 22.21 -30.15 6.54
N LEU A 263 22.48 -29.53 7.68
CA LEU A 263 21.49 -29.36 8.76
C LEU A 263 20.30 -28.51 8.31
N LEU A 264 20.53 -27.45 7.53
CA LEU A 264 19.46 -26.63 6.95
C LEU A 264 18.68 -27.39 5.89
N LYS A 265 19.38 -28.07 4.97
CA LYS A 265 18.77 -28.81 3.85
C LYS A 265 17.80 -29.87 4.37
N ASP A 266 18.18 -30.57 5.43
CA ASP A 266 17.34 -31.57 6.07
C ASP A 266 16.30 -30.97 7.02
N GLY A 267 16.27 -29.64 7.22
CA GLY A 267 15.27 -28.98 8.06
C GLY A 267 15.47 -29.22 9.57
N PHE A 268 16.70 -29.48 10.00
CA PHE A 268 17.07 -29.54 11.42
C PHE A 268 17.42 -28.18 12.01
N ALA A 269 17.57 -27.15 11.17
CA ALA A 269 17.98 -25.82 11.57
C ALA A 269 17.23 -24.74 10.78
N ARG A 270 17.21 -23.54 11.35
CA ARG A 270 16.76 -22.31 10.69
C ARG A 270 17.92 -21.33 10.51
N CYS A 271 17.86 -20.50 9.48
CA CYS A 271 18.87 -19.46 9.25
C CYS A 271 18.71 -18.32 10.28
N VAL A 272 19.82 -17.77 10.75
CA VAL A 272 19.84 -16.67 11.73
C VAL A 272 20.65 -15.48 11.22
N ASP A 273 19.96 -14.36 11.00
CA ASP A 273 20.50 -13.22 10.28
C ASP A 273 21.75 -12.59 10.94
N TRP A 274 21.76 -12.45 12.27
CA TRP A 274 22.89 -11.82 12.98
C TRP A 274 24.16 -12.69 12.95
N SER A 275 24.03 -14.01 12.93
CA SER A 275 25.17 -14.93 12.86
C SER A 275 25.58 -15.26 11.42
N MET A 276 24.67 -15.10 10.45
CA MET A 276 25.00 -15.17 9.03
C MET A 276 25.81 -13.97 8.55
N ALA A 277 25.65 -12.79 9.15
CA ALA A 277 26.43 -11.60 8.79
C ALA A 277 27.95 -11.80 8.96
N VAL A 278 28.37 -12.73 9.83
CA VAL A 278 29.78 -13.08 10.06
C VAL A 278 30.21 -14.36 9.32
N TYR A 279 29.30 -15.00 8.58
CA TYR A 279 29.55 -16.25 7.88
C TYR A 279 30.34 -16.05 6.59
N THR A 280 31.48 -16.73 6.50
CA THR A 280 32.48 -16.52 5.44
C THR A 280 32.28 -17.38 4.19
N GLN A 281 31.48 -18.44 4.25
CA GLN A 281 31.33 -19.44 3.16
C GLN A 281 30.14 -19.15 2.21
N GLY A 282 29.53 -17.97 2.31
CA GLY A 282 28.44 -17.49 1.43
C GLY A 282 27.03 -17.79 1.96
N ALA A 283 26.34 -16.75 2.44
CA ALA A 283 25.01 -16.85 3.04
C ALA A 283 23.92 -17.39 2.08
N GLU A 284 24.09 -17.18 0.76
CA GLU A 284 23.17 -17.65 -0.27
C GLU A 284 22.96 -19.16 -0.24
N LYS A 285 24.02 -19.95 0.03
CA LYS A 285 23.93 -21.41 0.11
C LYS A 285 23.08 -21.87 1.28
N LEU A 286 23.20 -21.20 2.43
CA LEU A 286 22.39 -21.50 3.63
C LEU A 286 20.92 -21.17 3.37
N ARG A 287 20.62 -20.01 2.77
CA ARG A 287 19.26 -19.62 2.38
C ARG A 287 18.64 -20.56 1.35
N ALA A 288 19.41 -21.00 0.36
CA ALA A 288 18.96 -21.98 -0.63
C ALA A 288 18.63 -23.33 0.02
N ALA A 289 19.46 -23.79 0.97
CA ALA A 289 19.21 -25.01 1.73
C ALA A 289 17.94 -24.90 2.59
N GLU A 290 17.73 -23.78 3.28
CA GLU A 290 16.52 -23.50 4.05
C GLU A 290 15.27 -23.45 3.15
N ARG A 291 15.36 -22.81 1.97
CA ARG A 291 14.27 -22.76 0.99
C ARG A 291 13.88 -24.16 0.52
N SER A 292 14.87 -25.00 0.20
CA SER A 292 14.64 -26.40 -0.18
C SER A 292 13.99 -27.22 0.94
N ALA A 293 14.32 -26.93 2.20
CA ALA A 293 13.68 -27.58 3.35
C ALA A 293 12.23 -27.13 3.55
N LYS A 294 11.96 -25.83 3.38
CA LYS A 294 10.61 -25.24 3.41
C LYS A 294 9.71 -25.79 2.30
N GLU A 295 10.20 -25.86 1.07
CA GLU A 295 9.48 -26.41 -0.08
C GLU A 295 9.11 -27.88 0.12
N ARG A 296 10.02 -28.65 0.73
CA ARG A 296 9.79 -30.08 1.05
C ARG A 296 8.98 -30.30 2.33
N LYS A 297 8.66 -29.25 3.09
CA LYS A 297 7.95 -29.31 4.38
C LYS A 297 8.54 -30.36 5.34
N VAL A 298 9.87 -30.39 5.46
CA VAL A 298 10.57 -31.38 6.29
C VAL A 298 10.76 -30.88 7.73
N ARG A 299 10.52 -31.77 8.71
CA ARG A 299 10.86 -31.60 10.14
C ARG A 299 10.31 -30.30 10.75
N ILE A 300 11.17 -29.33 11.07
CA ILE A 300 10.74 -28.06 11.67
C ILE A 300 9.78 -27.27 10.75
N TRP A 301 9.76 -27.59 9.45
CA TRP A 301 8.91 -26.97 8.44
C TRP A 301 7.66 -27.79 8.08
N LYS A 302 7.32 -28.84 8.83
CA LYS A 302 6.17 -29.72 8.53
C LYS A 302 4.84 -28.96 8.43
N ASP A 303 4.65 -27.95 9.28
CA ASP A 303 3.45 -27.12 9.35
C ASP A 303 3.65 -25.76 8.66
N TYR A 304 4.69 -25.61 7.84
CA TYR A 304 5.02 -24.34 7.21
C TYR A 304 4.01 -23.96 6.14
N VAL A 305 3.41 -22.78 6.31
CA VAL A 305 2.55 -22.12 5.31
C VAL A 305 3.28 -20.87 4.84
N ALA A 306 3.55 -20.80 3.54
CA ALA A 306 4.18 -19.62 2.97
C ALA A 306 3.22 -18.40 3.11
N PRO A 307 3.71 -17.19 3.44
CA PRO A 307 2.88 -15.98 3.53
C PRO A 307 2.11 -15.64 2.24
N THR A 308 2.52 -16.21 1.11
CA THR A 308 1.89 -16.06 -0.21
C THR A 308 1.12 -17.30 -0.68
N ALA A 309 0.92 -18.30 0.17
CA ALA A 309 0.35 -19.60 -0.21
C ALA A 309 -1.08 -19.52 -0.80
N ASN A 310 -1.83 -18.46 -0.45
CA ASN A 310 -3.20 -18.25 -0.92
C ASN A 310 -3.31 -17.30 -2.13
N LEU A 311 -2.17 -16.80 -2.65
CA LEU A 311 -2.14 -15.90 -3.82
C LEU A 311 -1.91 -16.71 -5.09
N ASP A 312 -2.74 -16.46 -6.10
CA ASP A 312 -2.53 -17.00 -7.44
C ASP A 312 -1.21 -16.50 -8.03
N GLN A 313 -0.58 -17.31 -8.89
CA GLN A 313 0.72 -17.00 -9.49
C GLN A 313 0.70 -15.68 -10.30
N LYS A 314 -0.46 -15.33 -10.86
CA LYS A 314 -0.69 -14.07 -11.60
C LYS A 314 -0.73 -12.83 -10.69
N ASP A 315 -1.18 -12.98 -9.44
CA ASP A 315 -1.20 -11.91 -8.44
C ASP A 315 0.11 -11.84 -7.65
N ARG A 316 0.89 -12.91 -7.65
CA ARG A 316 2.21 -12.94 -7.02
C ARG A 316 3.26 -12.16 -7.81
N GLN A 317 3.23 -12.23 -9.13
CA GLN A 317 4.17 -11.51 -10.00
C GLN A 317 3.46 -10.91 -11.20
N PHE A 318 3.57 -9.60 -11.36
CA PHE A 318 2.97 -8.89 -12.49
C PHE A 318 3.77 -7.65 -12.88
N VAL A 319 3.57 -7.21 -14.11
CA VAL A 319 4.11 -5.95 -14.64
C VAL A 319 3.02 -4.89 -14.58
N ALA A 320 3.31 -3.73 -13.98
CA ALA A 320 2.36 -2.64 -13.85
C ALA A 320 3.02 -1.29 -14.13
N LYS A 321 2.22 -0.31 -14.57
CA LYS A 321 2.69 1.06 -14.82
C LYS A 321 2.54 1.89 -13.54
N VAL A 322 3.59 2.59 -13.12
CA VAL A 322 3.53 3.45 -11.93
C VAL A 322 2.79 4.74 -12.25
N MET A 323 1.73 5.00 -11.49
CA MET A 323 0.83 6.14 -11.66
C MET A 323 1.09 7.24 -10.63
N GLN A 324 1.44 6.86 -9.40
CA GLN A 324 1.70 7.80 -8.31
C GLN A 324 2.71 7.21 -7.33
N VAL A 325 3.59 8.05 -6.81
CA VAL A 325 4.43 7.76 -5.65
C VAL A 325 3.80 8.37 -4.41
N VAL A 326 3.51 7.54 -3.41
CA VAL A 326 2.91 7.94 -2.14
C VAL A 326 4.00 7.91 -1.07
N ASN A 327 4.38 9.10 -0.60
CA ASN A 327 5.48 9.30 0.35
C ASN A 327 6.79 8.65 -0.15
N ALA A 328 7.37 7.73 0.65
CA ALA A 328 8.66 7.10 0.39
C ALA A 328 8.61 5.56 0.43
N ASP A 329 7.47 4.95 0.77
CA ASP A 329 7.32 3.51 0.92
C ASP A 329 6.20 2.90 0.09
N ALA A 330 5.36 3.70 -0.58
CA ALA A 330 4.23 3.21 -1.36
C ALA A 330 4.17 3.79 -2.77
N ILE A 331 3.67 3.00 -3.70
CA ILE A 331 3.41 3.38 -5.08
C ILE A 331 2.03 2.89 -5.50
N VAL A 332 1.32 3.69 -6.29
CA VAL A 332 0.08 3.28 -6.96
C VAL A 332 0.42 2.85 -8.36
N VAL A 333 0.05 1.63 -8.72
CA VAL A 333 0.32 1.05 -10.03
C VAL A 333 -0.98 0.70 -10.75
N LYS A 334 -1.00 0.90 -12.07
CA LYS A 334 -2.08 0.48 -12.96
C LYS A 334 -1.71 -0.84 -13.60
N LEU A 335 -2.54 -1.86 -13.38
CA LEU A 335 -2.43 -3.18 -13.98
C LEU A 335 -2.86 -3.13 -15.44
N ASN A 336 -2.50 -4.16 -16.22
CA ASN A 336 -2.97 -4.31 -17.60
C ASN A 336 -4.50 -4.50 -17.69
N SER A 337 -5.16 -4.92 -16.60
CA SER A 337 -6.62 -4.98 -16.48
C SER A 337 -7.29 -3.60 -16.37
N GLY A 338 -6.52 -2.53 -16.16
CA GLY A 338 -7.03 -1.18 -15.89
C GLY A 338 -7.27 -0.88 -14.41
N GLU A 339 -7.13 -1.88 -13.53
CA GLU A 339 -7.28 -1.73 -12.08
C GLU A 339 -6.06 -1.02 -11.44
N TYR A 340 -6.32 -0.21 -10.42
CA TYR A 340 -5.30 0.48 -9.63
C TYR A 340 -5.05 -0.25 -8.31
N LYS A 341 -3.80 -0.62 -8.03
CA LYS A 341 -3.39 -1.22 -6.75
C LYS A 341 -2.31 -0.37 -6.07
N THR A 342 -2.42 -0.24 -4.74
CA THR A 342 -1.40 0.42 -3.91
C THR A 342 -0.43 -0.63 -3.39
N ILE A 343 0.83 -0.52 -3.77
CA ILE A 343 1.90 -1.44 -3.42
C ILE A 343 2.87 -0.77 -2.47
N HIS A 344 3.16 -1.41 -1.34
CA HIS A 344 4.18 -0.96 -0.39
C HIS A 344 5.49 -1.72 -0.64
N LEU A 345 6.62 -1.04 -0.48
CA LEU A 345 7.93 -1.65 -0.59
C LEU A 345 8.18 -2.57 0.62
N SER A 346 8.48 -3.85 0.34
CA SER A 346 8.69 -4.87 1.35
C SER A 346 9.90 -4.59 2.25
N SER A 347 9.77 -4.86 3.56
CA SER A 347 10.87 -4.85 4.54
C SER A 347 11.65 -3.54 4.71
N ILE A 348 11.11 -2.40 4.25
CA ILE A 348 11.68 -1.08 4.51
C ILE A 348 10.71 -0.21 5.32
N ARG A 349 11.25 0.81 5.99
CA ARG A 349 10.49 1.89 6.61
C ARG A 349 10.88 3.21 5.96
N PRO A 350 9.88 4.05 5.63
CA PRO A 350 10.16 5.42 5.22
C PRO A 350 10.71 6.21 6.43
N PRO A 351 11.37 7.35 6.19
CA PRO A 351 11.72 8.28 7.24
C PRO A 351 10.48 8.64 8.07
N ARG A 352 10.58 8.61 9.40
CA ARG A 352 9.49 9.01 10.31
C ARG A 352 10.06 9.89 11.40
N ASN A 353 9.26 10.85 11.87
CA ASN A 353 9.60 11.65 13.03
C ASN A 353 9.21 10.87 14.30
N GLU A 354 9.99 9.85 14.66
CA GLU A 354 9.83 9.13 15.93
C GLU A 354 10.67 9.85 17.01
N GLY A 355 10.05 10.72 17.81
CA GLY A 355 10.67 11.24 19.05
C GLY A 355 10.42 12.70 19.38
N GLU A 356 10.14 13.57 18.41
CA GLU A 356 9.76 14.96 18.72
C GLU A 356 8.25 15.06 18.92
N LYS A 357 7.82 14.97 20.18
CA LYS A 357 6.55 15.57 20.60
C LYS A 357 6.66 17.07 20.32
N ASN A 358 6.23 17.49 19.13
CA ASN A 358 6.29 18.88 18.69
C ASN A 358 5.64 19.77 19.76
N LYS A 359 6.48 20.59 20.41
CA LYS A 359 6.06 21.65 21.33
C LYS A 359 5.43 22.84 20.59
N ASP A 360 5.56 22.90 19.27
CA ASP A 360 4.96 23.94 18.43
C ASP A 360 3.63 23.45 17.83
N LYS A 361 2.54 23.61 18.58
CA LYS A 361 1.17 23.28 18.15
C LYS A 361 0.61 24.20 17.05
N ASP A 362 1.35 25.21 16.61
CA ASP A 362 0.82 26.29 15.74
C ASP A 362 1.20 26.20 14.25
N LYS A 363 2.03 25.23 13.82
CA LYS A 363 2.33 25.03 12.38
C LYS A 363 1.61 23.79 11.85
N ARG A 364 0.84 23.95 10.76
CA ARG A 364 0.28 22.85 9.97
C ARG A 364 1.41 21.91 9.54
N PHE A 365 1.55 20.78 10.25
CA PHE A 365 2.53 19.74 9.95
C PHE A 365 2.26 19.15 8.56
N ARG A 366 3.25 19.21 7.67
CA ARG A 366 3.22 18.67 6.31
C ARG A 366 4.25 17.54 6.22
N PRO A 367 3.81 16.26 6.25
CA PRO A 367 4.71 15.11 6.27
C PRO A 367 5.77 15.09 5.17
N LEU A 368 5.44 15.60 3.98
CA LEU A 368 6.36 15.60 2.83
C LEU A 368 7.59 16.51 3.03
N TYR A 369 7.42 17.66 3.69
CA TYR A 369 8.46 18.69 3.80
C TYR A 369 9.08 18.77 5.19
N ASP A 370 8.31 18.39 6.23
CA ASP A 370 8.73 18.51 7.62
C ASP A 370 9.47 17.28 8.12
N ILE A 371 9.27 16.11 7.48
CA ILE A 371 9.99 14.88 7.85
C ILE A 371 11.38 14.90 7.18
N PRO A 372 12.47 14.77 7.96
CA PRO A 372 13.83 14.66 7.44
C PRO A 372 13.96 13.64 6.31
N TYR A 373 14.59 14.02 5.19
CA TYR A 373 14.86 13.16 4.03
C TYR A 373 13.63 12.58 3.31
N MET A 374 12.40 12.94 3.70
CA MET A 374 11.17 12.46 3.05
C MET A 374 11.01 13.01 1.64
N PHE A 375 11.26 14.30 1.46
CA PHE A 375 11.19 14.97 0.16
C PHE A 375 12.17 14.33 -0.82
N GLU A 376 13.42 14.10 -0.40
CA GLU A 376 14.46 13.47 -1.20
C GLU A 376 14.13 12.02 -1.54
N ALA A 377 13.55 11.27 -0.60
CA ALA A 377 13.09 9.91 -0.84
C ALA A 377 11.97 9.86 -1.89
N ARG A 378 10.97 10.74 -1.78
CA ARG A 378 9.88 10.85 -2.75
C ARG A 378 10.39 11.29 -4.11
N GLU A 379 11.22 12.32 -4.19
CA GLU A 379 11.78 12.80 -5.45
C GLU A 379 12.64 11.76 -6.15
N PHE A 380 13.40 10.96 -5.39
CA PHE A 380 14.16 9.84 -5.93
C PHE A 380 13.25 8.79 -6.58
N LEU A 381 12.17 8.40 -5.88
CA LEU A 381 11.19 7.46 -6.43
C LEU A 381 10.48 8.05 -7.64
N ARG A 382 10.02 9.31 -7.56
CA ARG A 382 9.30 10.01 -8.62
C ARG A 382 10.12 10.03 -9.91
N LYS A 383 11.35 10.56 -9.87
CA LYS A 383 12.23 10.66 -11.04
C LYS A 383 12.57 9.30 -11.64
N LYS A 384 12.67 8.25 -10.81
CA LYS A 384 13.04 6.91 -11.28
C LYS A 384 11.85 6.13 -11.83
N LEU A 385 10.66 6.27 -11.25
CA LEU A 385 9.53 5.35 -11.45
C LEU A 385 8.33 5.94 -12.18
N ILE A 386 8.06 7.25 -12.09
CA ILE A 386 6.79 7.81 -12.57
C ILE A 386 6.59 7.52 -14.05
N GLY A 387 5.42 7.01 -14.42
CA GLY A 387 5.07 6.65 -15.80
C GLY A 387 5.76 5.41 -16.38
N LYS A 388 6.71 4.78 -15.66
CA LYS A 388 7.44 3.59 -16.13
C LYS A 388 6.74 2.29 -15.76
N LYS A 389 7.00 1.24 -16.53
CA LYS A 389 6.58 -0.13 -16.22
C LYS A 389 7.59 -0.75 -15.26
N VAL A 390 7.09 -1.33 -14.17
CA VAL A 390 7.88 -2.00 -13.13
C VAL A 390 7.43 -3.43 -12.95
N ASN A 391 8.36 -4.29 -12.54
CA ASN A 391 8.07 -5.67 -12.18
C ASN A 391 7.82 -5.73 -10.67
N VAL A 392 6.63 -6.17 -10.28
CA VAL A 392 6.19 -6.26 -8.88
C VAL A 392 6.11 -7.73 -8.50
N THR A 393 6.79 -8.11 -7.42
CA THR A 393 6.72 -9.44 -6.81
C THR A 393 6.19 -9.30 -5.38
N VAL A 394 4.97 -9.76 -5.14
CA VAL A 394 4.35 -9.69 -3.80
C VAL A 394 5.05 -10.68 -2.87
N ASP A 395 5.58 -10.17 -1.76
CA ASP A 395 6.31 -10.97 -0.78
C ASP A 395 5.42 -11.42 0.38
N TYR A 396 4.57 -10.53 0.87
CA TYR A 396 3.57 -10.82 1.91
C TYR A 396 2.48 -9.75 1.94
N ILE A 397 1.31 -10.13 2.43
CA ILE A 397 0.21 -9.20 2.70
C ILE A 397 0.09 -9.07 4.22
N ARG A 398 0.22 -7.84 4.72
CA ARG A 398 -0.09 -7.56 6.12
C ARG A 398 -1.59 -7.29 6.23
N ALA A 399 -2.29 -8.18 6.91
CA ALA A 399 -3.73 -8.06 7.15
C ALA A 399 -4.06 -6.71 7.82
N ALA A 400 -5.24 -6.18 7.50
CA ALA A 400 -5.76 -5.00 8.15
C ALA A 400 -5.87 -5.26 9.66
N THR A 401 -5.26 -4.42 10.48
CA THR A 401 -5.37 -4.56 11.94
C THR A 401 -6.59 -3.77 12.39
N THR A 402 -7.65 -4.46 12.80
CA THR A 402 -8.83 -3.82 13.40
C THR A 402 -8.45 -3.18 14.73
N ALA A 403 -9.02 -2.01 15.03
CA ALA A 403 -8.75 -1.25 16.26
C ALA A 403 -8.92 -2.05 17.57
N ALA A 404 -9.62 -3.19 17.53
CA ALA A 404 -9.83 -4.08 18.67
C ALA A 404 -8.56 -4.80 19.16
N GLU A 405 -7.54 -5.03 18.31
CA GLU A 405 -6.40 -5.89 18.66
C GLU A 405 -5.15 -5.13 19.16
N THR A 406 -5.05 -3.81 18.93
CA THR A 406 -3.80 -3.05 19.18
C THR A 406 -3.91 -1.85 20.12
N GLY A 407 -5.02 -1.71 20.85
CA GLY A 407 -5.21 -0.55 21.73
C GLY A 407 -5.31 0.78 20.95
N PRO A 408 -4.84 1.94 21.47
CA PRO A 408 -5.17 3.27 20.98
C PRO A 408 -4.51 3.66 19.63
N VAL A 409 -3.90 2.71 18.93
CA VAL A 409 -3.23 2.93 17.65
C VAL A 409 -4.27 2.76 16.52
N PRO A 410 -4.38 3.71 15.56
CA PRO A 410 -5.41 3.67 14.53
C PRO A 410 -5.34 2.39 13.68
N ALA A 411 -6.52 1.88 13.30
CA ALA A 411 -6.67 0.71 12.45
C ALA A 411 -5.84 0.87 11.15
N PHE A 412 -4.90 -0.05 10.91
CA PHE A 412 -4.09 -0.01 9.70
C PHE A 412 -4.83 -0.76 8.58
N PRO A 413 -5.00 -0.16 7.40
CA PRO A 413 -5.55 -0.86 6.25
C PRO A 413 -4.62 -1.99 5.81
N GLU A 414 -5.16 -2.94 5.08
CA GLU A 414 -4.38 -4.02 4.46
C GLU A 414 -3.22 -3.43 3.65
N ARG A 415 -2.01 -3.98 3.85
CA ARG A 415 -0.81 -3.55 3.12
C ARG A 415 -0.24 -4.71 2.32
N THR A 416 -0.38 -4.62 1.01
CA THR A 416 0.35 -5.47 0.07
C THR A 416 1.81 -5.02 0.02
N CYS A 417 2.71 -5.83 0.58
CA CYS A 417 4.14 -5.57 0.59
C CYS A 417 4.82 -6.37 -0.52
N ALA A 418 5.54 -5.70 -1.41
CA ALA A 418 6.15 -6.30 -2.57
C ALA A 418 7.57 -5.77 -2.83
N THR A 419 8.36 -6.61 -3.47
CA THR A 419 9.62 -6.22 -4.09
C THR A 419 9.34 -5.63 -5.47
N VAL A 420 9.78 -4.39 -5.69
CA VAL A 420 9.61 -3.66 -6.95
C VAL A 420 10.97 -3.52 -7.64
N THR A 421 11.06 -3.99 -8.88
CA THR A 421 12.29 -3.94 -9.68
C THR A 421 12.08 -3.21 -11.01
N ILE A 422 13.09 -2.45 -11.43
CA ILE A 422 13.13 -1.78 -12.74
C ILE A 422 14.52 -1.94 -13.37
N GLY A 423 14.59 -2.52 -14.57
CA GLY A 423 15.87 -2.75 -15.26
C GLY A 423 16.88 -3.56 -14.43
N GLY A 424 16.40 -4.54 -13.65
CA GLY A 424 17.24 -5.34 -12.75
C GLY A 424 17.61 -4.66 -11.43
N ILE A 425 17.20 -3.41 -11.19
CA ILE A 425 17.51 -2.69 -9.95
C ILE A 425 16.33 -2.81 -8.98
N ASN A 426 16.58 -3.30 -7.77
CA ASN A 426 15.62 -3.28 -6.67
C ASN A 426 15.47 -1.85 -6.11
N ILE A 427 14.24 -1.34 -6.10
CA ILE A 427 13.94 0.02 -5.66
C ILE A 427 14.12 0.20 -4.15
N ALA A 428 13.72 -0.80 -3.37
CA ALA A 428 13.89 -0.77 -1.92
C ALA A 428 15.38 -0.75 -1.55
N GLU A 429 16.20 -1.56 -2.23
CA GLU A 429 17.65 -1.55 -2.06
C GLU A 429 18.26 -0.19 -2.43
N ALA A 430 17.82 0.39 -3.54
CA ALA A 430 18.32 1.69 -4.00
C ALA A 430 18.00 2.82 -2.99
N LEU A 431 16.81 2.82 -2.38
CA LEU A 431 16.44 3.76 -1.31
C LEU A 431 17.31 3.58 -0.07
N VAL A 432 17.45 2.34 0.40
CA VAL A 432 18.23 2.02 1.60
C VAL A 432 19.70 2.36 1.40
N SER A 433 20.28 2.08 0.23
CA SER A 433 21.68 2.37 -0.08
C SER A 433 22.03 3.87 -0.05
N LYS A 434 21.02 4.73 -0.24
CA LYS A 434 21.13 6.19 -0.15
C LYS A 434 20.79 6.72 1.26
N GLY A 435 20.38 5.85 2.17
CA GLY A 435 19.91 6.21 3.52
C GLY A 435 18.57 6.96 3.50
N LEU A 436 17.76 6.78 2.45
CA LEU A 436 16.44 7.41 2.31
C LEU A 436 15.32 6.54 2.90
N ALA A 437 15.64 5.33 3.35
CA ALA A 437 14.79 4.39 4.05
C ALA A 437 15.65 3.53 4.97
N THR A 438 15.04 2.93 6.00
CA THR A 438 15.71 1.99 6.93
C THR A 438 15.14 0.59 6.79
N CYS A 439 15.92 -0.44 7.12
CA CYS A 439 15.46 -1.82 7.04
C CYS A 439 14.62 -2.20 8.27
N ILE A 440 13.49 -2.87 8.04
CA ILE A 440 12.70 -3.45 9.14
C ILE A 440 13.49 -4.60 9.77
N ARG A 441 13.71 -4.53 11.08
CA ARG A 441 14.25 -5.67 11.84
C ARG A 441 13.11 -6.57 12.29
N TYR A 442 13.14 -7.82 11.85
CA TYR A 442 12.17 -8.84 12.19
C TYR A 442 12.61 -9.64 13.43
N ARG A 443 11.64 -10.15 14.19
CA ARG A 443 11.90 -11.14 15.25
C ARG A 443 12.20 -12.49 14.61
N GLN A 444 12.88 -13.38 15.36
CA GLN A 444 13.42 -14.66 14.85
C GLN A 444 12.39 -15.63 14.27
N ASP A 445 11.09 -15.38 14.47
CA ASP A 445 9.98 -16.27 14.07
C ASP A 445 9.05 -15.61 13.03
N ASP A 446 9.38 -14.41 12.53
CA ASP A 446 8.54 -13.66 11.59
C ASP A 446 9.01 -13.86 10.15
N ASP A 447 8.28 -14.70 9.40
CA ASP A 447 8.54 -15.02 8.00
C ASP A 447 7.96 -13.96 7.01
N GLN A 448 7.28 -12.91 7.49
CA GLN A 448 6.72 -11.83 6.65
C GLN A 448 7.79 -10.81 6.20
N ARG A 449 8.78 -11.29 5.44
CA ARG A 449 9.90 -10.48 4.94
C ARG A 449 10.06 -10.54 3.43
N SER A 450 10.78 -9.57 2.89
CA SER A 450 11.16 -9.49 1.48
C SER A 450 11.98 -10.71 1.07
N SER A 451 11.76 -11.17 -0.15
CA SER A 451 12.61 -12.18 -0.81
C SER A 451 14.08 -11.75 -0.94
N HIS A 452 14.37 -10.44 -0.92
CA HIS A 452 15.71 -9.85 -1.10
C HIS A 452 16.22 -9.16 0.17
N TYR A 453 15.80 -9.63 1.36
CA TYR A 453 16.12 -8.97 2.63
C TYR A 453 17.63 -8.84 2.92
N ASP A 454 18.44 -9.82 2.52
CA ASP A 454 19.89 -9.79 2.75
C ASP A 454 20.58 -8.66 1.93
N GLU A 455 20.11 -8.40 0.71
CA GLU A 455 20.57 -7.27 -0.12
C GLU A 455 20.21 -5.92 0.53
N LEU A 456 19.02 -5.83 1.15
CA LEU A 456 18.60 -4.64 1.88
C LEU A 456 19.52 -4.38 3.10
N LEU A 457 19.84 -5.41 3.89
CA LEU A 457 20.77 -5.28 5.02
C LEU A 457 22.18 -4.87 4.55
N ALA A 458 22.66 -5.46 3.45
CA ALA A 458 23.94 -5.06 2.86
C ALA A 458 23.90 -3.59 2.38
N ALA A 459 22.79 -3.15 1.79
CA ALA A 459 22.59 -1.76 1.40
C ALA A 459 22.56 -0.81 2.61
N GLU A 460 21.94 -1.21 3.71
CA GLU A 460 21.90 -0.44 4.96
C GLU A 460 23.30 -0.29 5.55
N ALA A 461 24.08 -1.38 5.59
CA ALA A 461 25.47 -1.35 6.02
C ALA A 461 26.33 -0.39 5.15
N ARG A 462 26.11 -0.37 3.83
CA ARG A 462 26.77 0.60 2.91
C ARG A 462 26.34 2.04 3.19
N ALA A 463 25.07 2.29 3.50
CA ALA A 463 24.57 3.63 3.81
C ALA A 463 25.12 4.15 5.15
N ILE A 464 25.19 3.28 6.18
CA ILE A 464 25.80 3.58 7.48
C ILE A 464 27.29 3.88 7.33
N LYS A 465 28.03 3.00 6.64
CA LYS A 465 29.48 3.17 6.42
C LYS A 465 29.81 4.48 5.71
N ASN A 466 28.97 4.89 4.77
CA ASN A 466 29.17 6.12 4.00
C ASN A 466 28.49 7.35 4.61
N GLY A 467 27.76 7.20 5.72
CA GLY A 467 27.02 8.30 6.37
C GLY A 467 26.05 9.02 5.43
N LYS A 468 25.20 8.28 4.69
CA LYS A 468 24.26 8.84 3.72
C LYS A 468 22.84 8.99 4.31
N GLY A 469 22.13 10.04 3.90
CA GLY A 469 20.73 10.26 4.27
C GLY A 469 20.50 10.29 5.78
N LEU A 470 19.59 9.44 6.27
CA LEU A 470 19.27 9.27 7.69
C LEU A 470 20.46 8.84 8.56
N HIS A 471 21.51 8.24 7.97
CA HIS A 471 22.73 7.86 8.68
C HIS A 471 23.84 8.92 8.60
N SER A 472 23.57 10.05 7.93
CA SER A 472 24.47 11.20 7.88
C SER A 472 24.49 11.90 9.23
N LYS A 473 25.69 12.31 9.66
CA LYS A 473 25.88 13.20 10.82
C LYS A 473 25.82 14.69 10.44
N LYS A 474 25.60 15.01 9.16
CA LYS A 474 25.48 16.38 8.68
C LYS A 474 24.11 16.96 9.07
N GLU A 475 24.01 18.29 9.06
CA GLU A 475 22.74 18.97 9.28
C GLU A 475 21.65 18.45 8.34
N VAL A 476 20.47 18.26 8.91
CA VAL A 476 19.30 17.75 8.19
C VAL A 476 18.82 18.80 7.19
N PRO A 477 18.59 18.44 5.91
CA PRO A 477 18.03 19.36 4.93
C PRO A 477 16.64 19.86 5.35
N ILE A 478 16.49 21.18 5.50
CA ILE A 478 15.21 21.83 5.86
C ILE A 478 14.58 22.39 4.58
N HIS A 479 13.39 21.89 4.22
CA HIS A 479 12.64 22.36 3.05
C HIS A 479 11.58 23.38 3.46
N ARG A 480 11.82 24.66 3.20
CA ARG A 480 10.85 25.73 3.45
C ARG A 480 10.02 25.98 2.20
N VAL A 481 8.88 25.28 2.09
CA VAL A 481 7.96 25.45 0.96
C VAL A 481 6.79 26.36 1.34
N ALA A 482 6.64 27.48 0.64
CA ALA A 482 5.49 28.37 0.80
C ALA A 482 4.26 27.77 0.12
N ASP A 483 3.08 27.79 0.76
CA ASP A 483 1.83 27.41 0.10
C ASP A 483 1.01 28.67 -0.14
N ILE A 484 0.78 29.01 -1.42
CA ILE A 484 -0.05 30.15 -1.84
C ILE A 484 -1.36 29.68 -2.50
N SER A 485 -1.64 28.38 -2.44
CA SER A 485 -2.83 27.75 -3.01
C SER A 485 -4.11 28.30 -2.36
N GLY A 486 -4.95 28.97 -3.15
CA GLY A 486 -6.23 29.49 -2.67
C GLY A 486 -6.15 30.73 -1.77
N GLU A 487 -4.98 31.37 -1.67
CA GLU A 487 -4.80 32.62 -0.92
C GLU A 487 -4.74 33.83 -1.87
N THR A 488 -5.88 34.49 -2.07
CA THR A 488 -6.02 35.57 -3.07
C THR A 488 -5.02 36.72 -2.88
N GLN A 489 -4.70 37.12 -1.65
CA GLN A 489 -3.77 38.23 -1.40
C GLN A 489 -2.34 37.90 -1.81
N LYS A 490 -1.84 36.70 -1.45
CA LYS A 490 -0.50 36.26 -1.86
C LYS A 490 -0.46 35.97 -3.35
N ALA A 491 -1.48 35.34 -3.91
CA ALA A 491 -1.55 35.08 -5.35
C ALA A 491 -1.44 36.36 -6.19
N LYS A 492 -2.09 37.46 -5.77
CA LYS A 492 -1.96 38.78 -6.42
C LYS A 492 -0.52 39.33 -6.38
N GLN A 493 0.22 39.09 -5.30
CA GLN A 493 1.62 39.54 -5.18
C GLN A 493 2.55 38.75 -6.11
N PHE A 494 2.30 37.46 -6.29
CA PHE A 494 3.13 36.57 -7.11
C PHE A 494 2.77 36.60 -8.61
N LEU A 495 1.53 36.99 -8.97
CA LEU A 495 1.05 37.00 -10.36
C LEU A 495 1.99 37.74 -11.34
N PRO A 496 2.46 38.97 -11.09
CA PRO A 496 3.32 39.68 -12.04
C PRO A 496 4.68 39.01 -12.25
N PHE A 497 5.18 38.28 -11.24
CA PHE A 497 6.44 37.55 -11.33
C PHE A 497 6.28 36.31 -12.21
N LEU A 498 5.19 35.57 -12.02
CA LEU A 498 4.89 34.36 -12.80
C LEU A 498 4.56 34.70 -14.27
N GLN A 499 3.85 35.81 -14.52
CA GLN A 499 3.60 36.29 -15.88
C GLN A 499 4.89 36.67 -16.61
N ARG A 500 5.82 37.36 -15.92
CA ARG A 500 7.11 37.76 -16.52
C ARG A 500 8.08 36.59 -16.70
N ALA A 501 7.98 35.56 -15.86
CA ALA A 501 8.81 34.37 -15.97
C ALA A 501 8.51 33.56 -17.26
N GLY A 502 7.33 33.74 -17.86
CA GLY A 502 6.90 32.99 -19.04
C GLY A 502 6.72 31.52 -18.69
N ARG A 503 7.54 30.64 -19.30
CA ARG A 503 7.53 29.20 -19.01
C ARG A 503 8.28 28.90 -17.74
N SER A 504 7.53 28.50 -16.72
CA SER A 504 8.07 28.09 -15.43
C SER A 504 8.03 26.56 -15.30
N GLU A 505 9.11 25.97 -14.82
CA GLU A 505 9.15 24.54 -14.50
C GLU A 505 8.35 24.28 -13.22
N ALA A 506 7.48 23.27 -13.27
CA ALA A 506 6.66 22.87 -12.13
C ALA A 506 6.51 21.34 -12.06
N VAL A 507 6.21 20.85 -10.87
CA VAL A 507 5.87 19.45 -10.62
C VAL A 507 4.40 19.38 -10.22
N VAL A 508 3.62 18.53 -10.89
CA VAL A 508 2.21 18.35 -10.53
C VAL A 508 2.09 17.53 -9.25
N GLU A 509 1.77 18.17 -8.14
CA GLU A 509 1.62 17.51 -6.84
C GLU A 509 0.28 16.82 -6.69
N TYR A 510 -0.79 17.43 -7.20
CA TYR A 510 -2.15 16.92 -7.07
C TYR A 510 -3.04 17.36 -8.23
N VAL A 511 -4.05 16.55 -8.56
CA VAL A 511 -5.06 16.85 -9.57
C VAL A 511 -6.43 16.83 -8.89
N PHE A 512 -7.08 17.98 -8.78
CA PHE A 512 -8.41 18.13 -8.19
C PHE A 512 -9.50 17.74 -9.18
N SER A 513 -9.36 18.15 -10.44
CA SER A 513 -10.26 17.85 -11.55
C SER A 513 -9.46 17.84 -12.87
N GLY A 514 -10.12 17.51 -13.98
CA GLY A 514 -9.50 17.56 -15.32
C GLY A 514 -8.73 18.86 -15.61
N SER A 515 -9.27 20.03 -15.18
CA SER A 515 -8.66 21.36 -15.41
C SER A 515 -7.97 21.99 -14.20
N ARG A 516 -8.12 21.45 -12.98
CA ARG A 516 -7.59 22.09 -11.76
C ARG A 516 -6.51 21.24 -11.10
N LEU A 517 -5.31 21.79 -11.00
CA LEU A 517 -4.11 21.12 -10.51
C LEU A 517 -3.46 21.89 -9.35
N LYS A 518 -2.70 21.19 -8.51
CA LYS A 518 -1.77 21.78 -7.55
C LYS A 518 -0.36 21.55 -8.06
N LEU A 519 0.41 22.62 -8.19
CA LEU A 519 1.74 22.60 -8.75
C LEU A 519 2.76 23.04 -7.70
N TYR A 520 3.91 22.36 -7.66
CA TYR A 520 5.09 22.78 -6.93
C TYR A 520 6.09 23.41 -7.90
N MET A 521 6.46 24.66 -7.65
CA MET A 521 7.46 25.38 -8.43
C MET A 521 8.82 25.28 -7.73
N PRO A 522 9.81 24.55 -8.29
CA PRO A 522 11.09 24.33 -7.62
C PRO A 522 11.94 25.61 -7.51
N LYS A 523 11.87 26.52 -8.49
CA LYS A 523 12.67 27.76 -8.52
C LYS A 523 12.22 28.74 -7.43
N GLU A 524 10.92 28.88 -7.25
CA GLU A 524 10.30 29.77 -6.27
C GLU A 524 10.02 29.08 -4.93
N THR A 525 10.22 27.76 -4.85
CA THR A 525 9.92 26.91 -3.69
C THR A 525 8.50 27.10 -3.15
N CYS A 526 7.52 27.24 -4.06
CA CYS A 526 6.13 27.54 -3.70
C CYS A 526 5.13 26.52 -4.29
N LEU A 527 3.99 26.38 -3.63
CA LEU A 527 2.85 25.60 -4.09
C LEU A 527 1.74 26.52 -4.56
N ILE A 528 1.28 26.31 -5.79
CA ILE A 528 0.20 27.09 -6.41
C ILE A 528 -0.96 26.20 -6.84
N THR A 529 -2.16 26.76 -6.87
CA THR A 529 -3.31 26.16 -7.56
C THR A 529 -3.39 26.71 -8.97
N PHE A 530 -3.51 25.81 -9.94
CA PHE A 530 -3.47 26.12 -11.37
C PHE A 530 -4.74 25.62 -12.07
N LEU A 531 -5.28 26.42 -12.96
CA LEU A 531 -6.46 26.18 -13.78
C LEU A 531 -6.07 26.29 -15.25
N LEU A 532 -6.48 25.30 -16.05
CA LEU A 532 -6.20 25.30 -17.48
C LEU A 532 -6.98 26.41 -18.20
N ALA A 533 -6.26 27.19 -19.01
CA ALA A 533 -6.82 28.24 -19.84
C ALA A 533 -7.47 27.67 -21.11
N GLY A 534 -8.44 28.43 -21.64
CA GLY A 534 -9.05 28.21 -22.95
C GLY A 534 -10.02 27.03 -23.06
N ILE A 535 -10.32 26.33 -21.96
CA ILE A 535 -11.21 25.16 -21.98
C ILE A 535 -12.22 25.18 -20.83
N GLU A 536 -13.35 24.54 -21.05
CA GLU A 536 -14.35 24.24 -20.04
C GLU A 536 -14.40 22.72 -19.82
N CYS A 537 -13.85 22.29 -18.67
CA CYS A 537 -13.88 20.88 -18.27
C CYS A 537 -15.18 20.57 -17.49
N PRO A 538 -15.73 19.36 -17.67
CA PRO A 538 -16.86 18.89 -16.90
C PRO A 538 -16.58 18.92 -15.39
N ARG A 539 -17.52 19.43 -14.60
CA ARG A 539 -17.38 19.60 -13.15
C ARG A 539 -17.78 18.32 -12.42
N GLY A 540 -16.92 17.86 -11.52
CA GLY A 540 -17.23 16.77 -10.60
C GLY A 540 -18.28 17.18 -9.56
N SER A 541 -18.85 16.18 -8.86
CA SER A 541 -19.83 16.42 -7.79
C SER A 541 -19.26 17.39 -6.74
N ARG A 542 -20.04 18.42 -6.40
CA ARG A 542 -19.72 19.35 -5.32
C ARG A 542 -20.33 18.83 -4.01
N ASN A 543 -19.66 19.03 -2.88
CA ASN A 543 -20.22 18.82 -1.53
C ASN A 543 -21.30 19.86 -1.18
N ILE A 544 -22.29 20.03 -2.06
CA ILE A 544 -23.48 20.85 -1.89
C ILE A 544 -24.67 19.90 -2.10
N PRO A 545 -25.72 19.94 -1.27
CA PRO A 545 -26.89 19.07 -1.46
C PRO A 545 -27.48 19.30 -2.86
N GLY A 546 -27.49 18.25 -3.70
CA GLY A 546 -28.04 18.28 -5.07
C GLY A 546 -27.02 18.47 -6.21
N GLY A 547 -25.71 18.56 -5.93
CA GLY A 547 -24.68 18.65 -6.98
C GLY A 547 -24.39 17.31 -7.67
N THR A 548 -25.13 16.97 -8.73
CA THR A 548 -24.80 15.83 -9.59
C THR A 548 -23.53 16.13 -10.40
N ALA A 549 -22.64 15.14 -10.52
CA ALA A 549 -21.45 15.26 -11.33
C ALA A 549 -21.83 15.35 -12.82
N GLU A 550 -21.20 16.26 -13.56
CA GLU A 550 -21.40 16.32 -15.01
C GLU A 550 -20.85 15.04 -15.66
N PRO A 551 -21.48 14.52 -16.74
CA PRO A 551 -21.01 13.34 -17.44
C PRO A 551 -19.54 13.47 -17.85
N PHE A 552 -18.78 12.37 -17.74
CA PHE A 552 -17.34 12.29 -18.08
C PHE A 552 -16.38 13.11 -17.20
N SER A 553 -16.84 13.74 -16.11
CA SER A 553 -15.97 14.49 -15.18
C SER A 553 -14.92 13.63 -14.47
N GLU A 554 -15.28 12.39 -14.10
CA GLU A 554 -14.33 11.43 -13.51
C GLU A 554 -13.30 10.95 -14.53
N GLU A 555 -13.73 10.68 -15.77
CA GLU A 555 -12.83 10.26 -16.85
C GLU A 555 -11.84 11.36 -17.24
N ALA A 556 -12.30 12.62 -17.32
CA ALA A 556 -11.43 13.78 -17.53
C ALA A 556 -10.39 13.92 -16.41
N THR A 557 -10.80 13.69 -15.17
CA THR A 557 -9.90 13.73 -14.01
C THR A 557 -8.89 12.59 -14.04
N LEU A 558 -9.32 11.37 -14.41
CA LEU A 558 -8.42 10.23 -14.57
C LEU A 558 -7.43 10.48 -15.71
N PHE A 559 -7.87 10.97 -16.87
CA PHE A 559 -7.00 11.30 -17.99
C PHE A 559 -5.89 12.28 -17.60
N THR A 560 -6.25 13.39 -16.94
CA THR A 560 -5.26 14.36 -16.45
C THR A 560 -4.33 13.72 -15.41
N LYS A 561 -4.85 12.89 -14.49
CA LYS A 561 -4.00 12.14 -13.54
C LYS A 561 -3.02 11.21 -14.25
N GLU A 562 -3.45 10.45 -15.25
CA GLU A 562 -2.57 9.51 -15.96
C GLU A 562 -1.46 10.22 -16.75
N LEU A 563 -1.79 11.40 -17.31
CA LEU A 563 -0.89 12.14 -18.16
C LEU A 563 0.12 12.97 -17.38
N VAL A 564 -0.30 13.73 -16.36
CA VAL A 564 0.56 14.76 -15.74
C VAL A 564 0.87 14.58 -14.25
N LEU A 565 0.18 13.69 -13.51
CA LEU A 565 0.41 13.55 -12.07
C LEU A 565 1.88 13.22 -11.75
N GLN A 566 2.50 14.02 -10.87
CA GLN A 566 3.90 13.93 -10.44
C GLN A 566 4.95 13.99 -11.56
N ARG A 567 4.56 14.47 -12.73
CA ARG A 567 5.51 14.75 -13.81
C ARG A 567 6.02 16.18 -13.73
N GLU A 568 7.19 16.37 -14.31
CA GLU A 568 7.75 17.69 -14.57
C GLU A 568 7.04 18.27 -15.79
N VAL A 569 6.52 19.48 -15.63
CA VAL A 569 5.71 20.19 -16.63
C VAL A 569 6.19 21.64 -16.72
N GLU A 570 5.98 22.25 -17.87
CA GLU A 570 6.19 23.69 -18.05
C GLU A 570 4.83 24.38 -17.96
N VAL A 571 4.74 25.47 -17.20
CA VAL A 571 3.50 26.25 -17.08
C VAL A 571 3.71 27.71 -17.44
N GLU A 572 2.75 28.25 -18.18
CA GLU A 572 2.67 29.67 -18.55
C GLU A 572 1.46 30.27 -17.84
N VAL A 573 1.69 31.21 -16.91
CA VAL A 573 0.62 31.87 -16.15
C VAL A 573 0.14 33.11 -16.88
N GLU A 574 -1.14 33.16 -17.26
CA GLU A 574 -1.74 34.31 -17.94
C GLU A 574 -2.48 35.23 -16.97
N SER A 575 -3.29 34.68 -16.06
CA SER A 575 -4.12 35.46 -15.16
C SER A 575 -4.41 34.70 -13.85
N MET A 576 -5.31 35.21 -13.02
CA MET A 576 -5.76 34.53 -11.81
C MET A 576 -7.27 34.74 -11.60
N ASP A 577 -7.92 33.79 -10.95
CA ASP A 577 -9.32 33.90 -10.52
C ASP A 577 -9.47 34.63 -9.17
N LYS A 578 -10.73 34.93 -8.80
CA LYS A 578 -11.07 35.58 -7.52
C LYS A 578 -10.71 34.70 -6.30
N ALA A 579 -10.64 33.39 -6.48
CA ALA A 579 -10.34 32.40 -5.44
C ALA A 579 -8.82 32.15 -5.28
N GLY A 580 -7.96 32.87 -6.01
CA GLY A 580 -6.51 32.72 -5.91
C GLY A 580 -5.93 31.55 -6.71
N ASN A 581 -6.65 31.00 -7.68
CA ASN A 581 -6.13 30.02 -8.64
C ASN A 581 -5.54 30.75 -9.84
N PHE A 582 -4.31 30.39 -10.22
CA PHE A 582 -3.67 30.89 -11.43
C PHE A 582 -4.27 30.22 -12.66
N ILE A 583 -4.50 30.97 -13.72
CA ILE A 583 -5.05 30.50 -14.99
C ILE A 583 -3.93 30.56 -16.03
N GLY A 584 -3.74 29.48 -16.78
CA GLY A 584 -2.66 29.42 -17.74
C GLY A 584 -2.60 28.14 -18.57
N TRP A 585 -1.51 27.99 -19.31
CA TRP A 585 -1.24 26.83 -20.16
C TRP A 585 -0.24 25.89 -19.48
N LEU A 586 -0.47 24.58 -19.63
CA LEU A 586 0.43 23.55 -19.12
C LEU A 586 0.92 22.70 -20.28
N HIS A 587 2.24 22.61 -20.42
CA HIS A 587 2.92 21.84 -21.45
C HIS A 587 3.64 20.66 -20.82
N ILE A 588 3.48 19.50 -21.45
CA ILE A 588 4.19 18.27 -21.09
C ILE A 588 4.84 17.69 -22.34
N GLU A 589 6.18 17.57 -22.34
CA GLU A 589 6.94 17.01 -23.48
C GLU A 589 6.59 17.64 -24.84
N GLY A 590 6.27 18.95 -24.86
CA GLY A 590 5.85 19.70 -26.05
C GLY A 590 4.36 19.65 -26.40
N VAL A 591 3.56 18.88 -25.65
CA VAL A 591 2.09 18.77 -25.82
C VAL A 591 1.37 19.67 -24.81
N ASN A 592 0.42 20.47 -25.27
CA ASN A 592 -0.42 21.30 -24.39
C ASN A 592 -1.57 20.46 -23.81
N LEU A 593 -1.69 20.42 -22.48
CA LEU A 593 -2.72 19.63 -21.79
C LEU A 593 -4.15 20.08 -22.13
N SER A 594 -4.37 21.38 -22.35
CA SER A 594 -5.69 21.88 -22.77
C SER A 594 -6.09 21.31 -24.13
N VAL A 595 -5.15 21.23 -25.07
CA VAL A 595 -5.38 20.64 -26.40
C VAL A 595 -5.65 19.14 -26.30
N ALA A 596 -4.85 18.43 -25.49
CA ALA A 596 -5.02 16.98 -25.30
C ALA A 596 -6.38 16.61 -24.69
N LEU A 597 -6.91 17.44 -23.78
CA LEU A 597 -8.24 17.24 -23.19
C LEU A 597 -9.38 17.45 -24.20
N VAL A 598 -9.25 18.46 -25.07
CA VAL A 598 -10.24 18.73 -26.12
C VAL A 598 -10.20 17.64 -27.19
N GLU A 599 -9.01 17.23 -27.63
CA GLU A 599 -8.83 16.18 -28.65
C GLU A 599 -9.41 14.83 -28.24
N ASN A 600 -9.35 14.50 -26.94
CA ASN A 600 -9.93 13.28 -26.37
C ASN A 600 -11.41 13.40 -26.01
N SER A 601 -12.09 14.45 -26.47
CA SER A 601 -13.50 14.78 -26.20
C SER A 601 -13.87 14.80 -24.71
N LEU A 602 -12.92 15.26 -23.87
CA LEU A 602 -13.07 15.39 -22.42
C LEU A 602 -13.25 16.85 -21.97
N SER A 603 -13.20 17.82 -22.88
CA SER A 603 -13.42 19.25 -22.61
C SER A 603 -13.91 20.00 -23.85
N LYS A 604 -14.54 21.16 -23.64
CA LYS A 604 -14.99 22.07 -24.71
C LYS A 604 -14.12 23.32 -24.77
N VAL A 605 -14.02 23.95 -25.94
CA VAL A 605 -13.28 25.21 -26.09
C VAL A 605 -14.09 26.34 -25.47
N HIS A 606 -13.44 27.15 -24.63
CA HIS A 606 -14.05 28.31 -23.98
C HIS A 606 -13.67 29.60 -24.75
N PHE A 607 -14.55 30.61 -24.76
CA PHE A 607 -14.34 31.87 -25.50
C PHE A 607 -13.04 32.60 -25.13
N THR A 608 -12.50 32.36 -23.94
CA THR A 608 -11.21 32.94 -23.52
C THR A 608 -10.03 32.44 -24.36
N ALA A 609 -10.18 31.32 -25.07
CA ALA A 609 -9.19 30.81 -26.01
C ALA A 609 -8.99 31.73 -27.22
N GLU A 610 -10.00 32.53 -27.63
CA GLU A 610 -9.95 33.37 -28.84
C GLU A 610 -8.82 34.41 -28.81
N ARG A 611 -8.43 34.86 -27.62
CA ARG A 611 -7.35 35.84 -27.44
C ARG A 611 -5.96 35.19 -27.40
N SER A 612 -5.89 33.86 -27.40
CA SER A 612 -4.65 33.10 -27.26
C SER A 612 -4.09 32.66 -28.60
N SER A 613 -2.77 32.47 -28.65
CA SER A 613 -2.05 31.89 -29.78
C SER A 613 -2.45 30.43 -30.05
N TYR A 614 -3.00 29.73 -29.05
CA TYR A 614 -3.41 28.33 -29.15
C TYR A 614 -4.83 28.12 -29.70
N TYR A 615 -5.56 29.19 -30.04
CA TYR A 615 -6.96 29.12 -30.49
C TYR A 615 -7.16 28.19 -31.71
N LYS A 616 -6.34 28.35 -32.75
CA LYS A 616 -6.44 27.56 -33.98
C LYS A 616 -6.27 26.06 -33.71
N THR A 617 -5.32 25.71 -32.85
CA THR A 617 -5.04 24.32 -32.48
C THR A 617 -6.19 23.73 -31.66
N LEU A 618 -6.74 24.49 -30.70
CA LEU A 618 -7.89 24.08 -29.91
C LEU A 618 -9.14 23.88 -30.77
N GLN A 619 -9.40 24.77 -31.72
CA GLN A 619 -10.52 24.66 -32.65
C GLN A 619 -10.37 23.42 -33.54
N SER A 620 -9.16 23.17 -34.08
CA SER A 620 -8.90 21.97 -34.87
C SER A 620 -9.08 20.67 -34.05
N ALA A 621 -8.66 20.67 -32.78
CA ALA A 621 -8.84 19.54 -31.89
C ALA A 621 -10.31 19.30 -31.54
N GLU A 622 -11.08 20.37 -31.35
CA GLU A 622 -12.52 20.30 -31.09
C GLU A 622 -13.29 19.77 -32.30
N GLU A 623 -12.92 20.18 -33.50
CA GLU A 623 -13.54 19.69 -34.73
C GLU A 623 -13.25 18.20 -34.96
N VAL A 624 -12.02 17.76 -34.70
CA VAL A 624 -11.67 16.31 -34.72
C VAL A 624 -12.47 15.54 -33.67
N ALA A 625 -12.60 16.06 -32.46
CA ALA A 625 -13.39 15.44 -31.40
C ALA A 625 -14.88 15.36 -31.74
N ARG A 626 -15.42 16.41 -32.38
CA ARG A 626 -16.82 16.50 -32.84
C ARG A 626 -17.11 15.54 -33.99
N GLN A 627 -16.18 15.41 -34.94
CA GLN A 627 -16.30 14.44 -36.04
C GLN A 627 -16.31 12.99 -35.54
N ARG A 628 -15.58 12.68 -34.46
CA ARG A 628 -15.56 11.35 -33.85
C ARG A 628 -16.86 11.00 -33.11
N LYS A 629 -17.68 11.99 -32.72
CA LYS A 629 -18.92 11.82 -31.92
C LYS A 629 -18.73 10.95 -30.68
N ASP A 630 -17.57 11.03 -30.04
CA ASP A 630 -17.25 10.25 -28.85
C ASP A 630 -17.40 11.09 -27.57
N LYS A 631 -17.86 10.48 -26.47
CA LYS A 631 -17.96 11.05 -25.11
C LYS A 631 -18.83 12.31 -24.99
N LEU A 632 -18.24 13.48 -24.73
CA LEU A 632 -18.97 14.76 -24.60
C LEU A 632 -19.75 15.13 -25.87
N TRP A 633 -19.36 14.57 -27.02
CA TRP A 633 -19.99 14.80 -28.31
C TRP A 633 -20.91 13.63 -28.76
N ALA A 634 -21.13 12.61 -27.91
CA ALA A 634 -21.96 11.44 -28.24
C ALA A 634 -23.44 11.80 -28.46
N ASN A 635 -23.95 12.82 -27.76
CA ASN A 635 -25.31 13.33 -27.89
C ASN A 635 -25.37 14.67 -28.65
N TYR A 636 -24.33 15.00 -29.42
CA TYR A 636 -24.27 16.26 -30.14
C TYR A 636 -25.00 16.17 -31.47
N GLU A 637 -26.25 16.61 -31.49
CA GLU A 637 -27.02 16.88 -32.70
C GLU A 637 -26.89 18.36 -33.07
N GLU A 638 -26.52 18.63 -34.32
CA GLU A 638 -26.69 19.96 -34.92
C GLU A 638 -28.20 20.22 -35.00
N LYS A 639 -28.73 21.09 -34.13
CA LYS A 639 -30.14 21.49 -34.24
C LYS A 639 -30.37 22.19 -35.58
N PRO A 640 -31.44 21.82 -36.30
CA PRO A 640 -32.75 22.34 -35.94
C PRO A 640 -33.79 21.27 -35.62
N THR A 641 -34.76 21.72 -34.83
CA THR A 641 -36.04 21.10 -34.47
C THR A 641 -36.02 20.09 -33.32
N GLU A 642 -37.02 20.29 -32.46
CA GLU A 642 -37.27 19.66 -31.18
C GLU A 642 -37.56 18.17 -31.31
N GLU A 643 -36.87 17.33 -30.56
CA GLU A 643 -37.41 16.04 -30.15
C GLU A 643 -37.12 15.75 -28.68
N VAL A 644 -38.12 15.08 -28.11
CA VAL A 644 -38.49 15.06 -26.70
C VAL A 644 -37.62 14.07 -25.93
N ALA A 645 -37.09 14.50 -24.79
CA ALA A 645 -36.38 13.65 -23.84
C ALA A 645 -37.29 12.50 -23.37
N GLN A 646 -36.88 11.25 -23.64
CA GLN A 646 -37.49 10.06 -23.06
C GLN A 646 -37.12 9.97 -21.57
N VAL A 647 -38.13 9.91 -20.70
CA VAL A 647 -37.97 9.66 -19.26
C VAL A 647 -38.76 8.40 -18.88
N SER A 648 -38.13 7.61 -18.01
CA SER A 648 -38.47 6.27 -17.52
C SER A 648 -39.89 6.08 -16.97
N GLU A 649 -40.43 4.89 -17.18
CA GLU A 649 -41.69 4.39 -16.60
C GLU A 649 -41.59 4.25 -15.06
N GLU A 650 -42.56 4.80 -14.31
CA GLU A 650 -43.43 4.10 -13.34
C GLU A 650 -44.21 5.04 -12.37
N LYS A 651 -45.40 4.53 -11.96
CA LYS A 651 -46.34 4.90 -10.86
C LYS A 651 -47.52 5.84 -11.17
N GLU A 652 -48.69 5.45 -10.63
CA GLU A 652 -49.96 6.20 -10.66
C GLU A 652 -49.81 7.63 -10.08
N ARG A 653 -50.60 8.57 -10.59
CA ARG A 653 -50.61 9.98 -10.20
C ARG A 653 -50.75 10.15 -8.68
N VAL A 654 -49.72 10.70 -8.05
CA VAL A 654 -49.77 11.15 -6.65
C VAL A 654 -50.08 12.65 -6.65
N ALA A 655 -51.34 13.01 -6.40
CA ALA A 655 -51.71 14.41 -6.20
C ALA A 655 -51.22 14.87 -4.82
N ASN A 656 -50.20 15.72 -4.78
CA ASN A 656 -49.65 16.30 -3.56
C ASN A 656 -49.65 17.83 -3.67
N TYR A 657 -50.80 18.43 -3.35
CA TYR A 657 -50.96 19.87 -3.36
C TYR A 657 -50.22 20.51 -2.19
N ARG A 658 -49.37 21.49 -2.51
CA ARG A 658 -48.65 22.31 -1.54
C ARG A 658 -49.13 23.75 -1.61
N ALA A 659 -49.24 24.38 -0.46
CA ALA A 659 -49.55 25.80 -0.39
C ALA A 659 -48.35 26.62 -0.85
N VAL A 660 -48.52 27.38 -1.91
CA VAL A 660 -47.50 28.27 -2.47
C VAL A 660 -48.06 29.67 -2.66
N TYR A 661 -47.19 30.67 -2.60
CA TYR A 661 -47.53 32.06 -2.87
C TYR A 661 -47.00 32.44 -4.26
N VAL A 662 -47.88 32.86 -5.17
CA VAL A 662 -47.50 33.22 -6.54
C VAL A 662 -47.00 34.66 -6.55
N THR A 663 -45.73 34.87 -6.87
CA THR A 663 -45.08 36.19 -6.80
C THR A 663 -45.15 36.94 -8.13
N GLU A 664 -44.72 36.30 -9.21
CA GLU A 664 -44.59 36.95 -10.51
C GLU A 664 -45.05 36.04 -11.63
N ILE A 665 -45.70 36.62 -12.65
CA ILE A 665 -46.09 35.94 -13.89
C ILE A 665 -45.35 36.64 -15.04
N THR A 666 -44.74 35.84 -15.90
CA THR A 666 -43.96 36.30 -17.06
C THR A 666 -44.82 36.28 -18.32
N ASP A 667 -44.43 37.09 -19.31
CA ASP A 667 -45.08 37.16 -20.62
C ASP A 667 -45.12 35.81 -21.37
N GLY A 668 -44.28 34.86 -20.98
CA GLY A 668 -44.24 33.49 -21.51
C GLY A 668 -45.15 32.49 -20.78
N LEU A 669 -46.12 32.96 -19.97
CA LEU A 669 -47.04 32.13 -19.20
C LEU A 669 -46.36 31.25 -18.12
N HIS A 670 -45.10 31.54 -17.81
CA HIS A 670 -44.40 31.01 -16.64
C HIS A 670 -44.68 31.89 -15.43
N PHE A 671 -44.70 31.29 -14.25
CA PHE A 671 -44.84 32.03 -13.00
C PHE A 671 -43.85 31.54 -11.95
N TYR A 672 -43.54 32.40 -11.00
CA TYR A 672 -42.68 32.12 -9.87
C TYR A 672 -43.53 31.95 -8.61
N THR A 673 -43.15 30.97 -7.80
CA THR A 673 -43.84 30.68 -6.55
C THR A 673 -42.86 30.58 -5.40
N GLN A 674 -43.30 31.02 -4.22
CA GLN A 674 -42.63 30.82 -2.93
C GLN A 674 -43.38 29.76 -2.12
N ASP A 675 -42.66 28.92 -1.38
CA ASP A 675 -43.29 27.95 -0.48
C ASP A 675 -43.74 28.65 0.82
N VAL A 676 -45.03 28.52 1.16
CA VAL A 676 -45.63 29.18 2.33
C VAL A 676 -44.97 28.73 3.63
N GLU A 677 -44.52 27.48 3.72
CA GLU A 677 -43.81 26.96 4.90
C GLU A 677 -42.47 27.66 5.13
N THR A 678 -41.84 28.14 4.05
CA THR A 678 -40.53 28.81 4.09
C THR A 678 -40.61 30.34 4.15
N GLY A 679 -41.81 30.91 4.10
CA GLY A 679 -42.02 32.36 4.11
C GLY A 679 -41.38 33.06 5.31
N ALA A 680 -41.57 32.52 6.52
CA ALA A 680 -40.96 33.07 7.73
C ALA A 680 -39.41 33.02 7.71
N GLN A 681 -38.81 32.06 7.00
CA GLN A 681 -37.35 32.01 6.84
C GLN A 681 -36.86 33.10 5.89
N LEU A 682 -37.62 33.41 4.83
CA LEU A 682 -37.35 34.51 3.92
C LEU A 682 -37.42 35.86 4.64
N GLU A 683 -38.45 36.07 5.45
CA GLU A 683 -38.61 37.31 6.23
C GLU A 683 -37.42 37.54 7.18
N ASN A 684 -37.06 36.53 7.98
CA ASN A 684 -35.89 36.60 8.86
C ASN A 684 -34.58 36.84 8.10
N LEU A 685 -34.42 36.23 6.92
CA LEU A 685 -33.25 36.43 6.06
C LEU A 685 -33.18 37.87 5.55
N MET A 686 -34.31 38.41 5.08
CA MET A 686 -34.40 39.78 4.57
C MET A 686 -34.16 40.81 5.67
N GLU A 687 -34.71 40.60 6.88
CA GLU A 687 -34.42 41.45 8.05
C GLU A 687 -32.94 41.44 8.42
N THR A 688 -32.33 40.25 8.49
CA THR A 688 -30.90 40.10 8.81
C THR A 688 -30.03 40.80 7.76
N MET A 689 -30.37 40.63 6.48
CA MET A 689 -29.65 41.24 5.36
C MET A 689 -29.79 42.77 5.36
N ARG A 690 -31.00 43.29 5.59
CA ARG A 690 -31.26 44.73 5.68
C ARG A 690 -30.52 45.35 6.87
N ALA A 691 -30.46 44.65 8.00
CA ALA A 691 -29.67 45.07 9.16
C ALA A 691 -28.16 45.11 8.87
N GLU A 692 -27.62 44.13 8.13
CA GLU A 692 -26.20 44.09 7.72
C GLU A 692 -25.85 45.27 6.79
N ILE A 693 -26.74 45.60 5.83
CA ILE A 693 -26.58 46.73 4.92
C ILE A 693 -26.73 48.08 5.64
N ALA A 694 -27.66 48.18 6.59
CA ALA A 694 -27.83 49.38 7.41
C ALA A 694 -26.60 49.65 8.29
N ALA A 695 -25.98 48.61 8.83
CA ALA A 695 -24.74 48.72 9.61
C ALA A 695 -23.52 49.08 8.75
N GLN A 696 -23.48 48.63 7.50
CA GLN A 696 -22.39 48.93 6.56
C GLN A 696 -22.92 49.38 5.20
N PRO A 697 -23.19 50.69 5.02
CA PRO A 697 -23.72 51.22 3.77
C PRO A 697 -22.79 50.94 2.60
N PRO A 698 -23.29 50.44 1.45
CA PRO A 698 -22.46 50.17 0.30
C PRO A 698 -21.95 51.47 -0.32
N VAL A 699 -20.65 51.52 -0.62
CA VAL A 699 -20.01 52.66 -1.30
C VAL A 699 -20.34 52.60 -2.79
N GLU A 700 -20.98 53.65 -3.32
CA GLU A 700 -21.32 53.77 -4.74
C GLU A 700 -20.08 53.58 -5.63
N GLY A 701 -20.20 52.72 -6.65
CA GLY A 701 -19.11 52.43 -7.61
C GLY A 701 -18.05 51.41 -7.16
N SER A 702 -18.12 50.89 -5.93
CA SER A 702 -17.16 49.88 -5.43
C SER A 702 -17.38 48.46 -5.98
N PHE A 703 -18.54 48.20 -6.57
CA PHE A 703 -18.92 46.92 -7.14
C PHE A 703 -19.03 47.02 -8.67
N THR A 704 -18.21 46.24 -9.38
CA THR A 704 -18.27 46.13 -10.85
C THR A 704 -19.01 44.84 -11.24
N PRO A 705 -20.31 44.90 -11.57
CA PRO A 705 -21.11 43.70 -11.82
C PRO A 705 -20.70 43.01 -13.12
N HIS A 706 -20.60 41.67 -13.09
CA HIS A 706 -20.47 40.84 -14.29
C HIS A 706 -21.71 39.97 -14.46
N ARG A 707 -22.03 39.58 -15.70
CA ARG A 707 -23.15 38.68 -15.99
C ARG A 707 -23.02 37.38 -15.18
N GLY A 708 -24.06 37.04 -14.43
CA GLY A 708 -24.13 35.87 -13.58
C GLY A 708 -23.66 36.07 -12.14
N ASP A 709 -23.09 37.23 -11.78
CA ASP A 709 -22.71 37.53 -10.40
C ASP A 709 -23.98 37.66 -9.52
N TYR A 710 -23.91 37.13 -8.30
CA TYR A 710 -24.93 37.38 -7.28
C TYR A 710 -24.62 38.68 -6.54
N CYS A 711 -25.63 39.51 -6.35
CA CYS A 711 -25.53 40.82 -5.74
C CYS A 711 -26.76 41.14 -4.91
N MET A 712 -26.69 42.21 -4.14
CA MET A 712 -27.85 42.80 -3.50
C MET A 712 -28.24 44.03 -4.31
N ALA A 713 -29.52 44.15 -4.67
CA ALA A 713 -30.02 45.23 -5.50
C ALA A 713 -31.20 45.92 -4.80
N LYS A 714 -31.21 47.25 -4.87
CA LYS A 714 -32.30 48.07 -4.32
C LYS A 714 -33.47 48.09 -5.30
N PHE A 715 -34.66 47.70 -4.87
CA PHE A 715 -35.86 47.71 -5.71
C PHE A 715 -36.59 49.08 -5.63
N ALA A 716 -37.65 49.26 -6.43
CA ALA A 716 -38.40 50.52 -6.53
C ALA A 716 -39.12 50.91 -5.22
N ASP A 717 -39.37 49.94 -4.33
CA ASP A 717 -39.89 50.15 -2.98
C ASP A 717 -38.87 50.77 -2.01
N GLY A 718 -37.61 50.90 -2.43
CA GLY A 718 -36.53 51.44 -1.62
C GLY A 718 -35.84 50.40 -0.73
N GLU A 719 -36.22 49.13 -0.80
CA GLU A 719 -35.67 48.04 0.00
C GLU A 719 -34.62 47.23 -0.77
N TRP A 720 -33.75 46.54 -0.04
CA TRP A 720 -32.68 45.70 -0.61
C TRP A 720 -33.09 44.24 -0.69
N TYR A 721 -32.81 43.63 -1.85
CA TYR A 721 -33.14 42.24 -2.13
C TYR A 721 -31.96 41.49 -2.75
N ARG A 722 -31.96 40.16 -2.61
CA ARG A 722 -30.98 39.29 -3.28
C ARG A 722 -31.31 39.20 -4.76
N ALA A 723 -30.29 39.40 -5.59
CA ALA A 723 -30.44 39.42 -7.03
C ALA A 723 -29.26 38.76 -7.73
N ARG A 724 -29.45 38.45 -9.01
CA ARG A 724 -28.43 37.95 -9.92
C ARG A 724 -28.36 38.85 -11.13
N VAL A 725 -27.15 39.23 -11.54
CA VAL A 725 -26.93 40.07 -12.71
C VAL A 725 -27.23 39.26 -13.98
N GLU A 726 -28.21 39.68 -14.77
CA GLU A 726 -28.54 39.01 -16.03
C GLU A 726 -27.83 39.63 -17.24
N LYS A 727 -27.76 40.96 -17.27
CA LYS A 727 -27.16 41.73 -18.36
C LYS A 727 -26.59 43.03 -17.83
N VAL A 728 -25.38 43.36 -18.25
CA VAL A 728 -24.73 44.63 -17.95
C VAL A 728 -24.70 45.44 -19.24
N GLU A 729 -25.51 46.50 -19.32
CA GLU A 729 -25.54 47.39 -20.48
C GLU A 729 -24.50 48.51 -20.33
N SER A 730 -24.37 49.05 -19.12
CA SER A 730 -23.30 49.97 -18.75
C SER A 730 -23.07 49.90 -17.22
N PRO A 731 -21.97 50.48 -16.68
CA PRO A 731 -21.74 50.53 -15.24
C PRO A 731 -22.89 51.18 -14.43
N ALA A 732 -23.73 51.99 -15.08
CA ALA A 732 -24.89 52.64 -14.48
C ALA A 732 -26.24 51.99 -14.87
N LYS A 733 -26.24 50.95 -15.73
CA LYS A 733 -27.45 50.26 -16.20
C LYS A 733 -27.23 48.75 -16.19
N VAL A 734 -27.72 48.12 -15.14
CA VAL A 734 -27.55 46.69 -14.89
C VAL A 734 -28.91 46.05 -14.69
N HIS A 735 -29.22 45.06 -15.53
CA HIS A 735 -30.42 44.25 -15.38
C HIS A 735 -30.17 43.15 -14.36
N VAL A 736 -31.05 43.07 -13.38
CA VAL A 736 -30.95 42.14 -12.26
C VAL A 736 -32.24 41.32 -12.16
N PHE A 737 -32.07 40.04 -11.85
CA PHE A 737 -33.14 39.10 -11.57
C PHE A 737 -33.19 38.84 -10.07
N TYR A 738 -34.32 39.12 -9.42
CA TYR A 738 -34.48 38.91 -7.99
C TYR A 738 -34.72 37.43 -7.69
N ILE A 739 -33.72 36.77 -7.12
CA ILE A 739 -33.66 35.31 -7.00
C ILE A 739 -34.70 34.74 -6.02
N ASP A 740 -35.32 35.57 -5.19
CA ASP A 740 -36.32 35.15 -4.21
C ASP A 740 -37.75 35.42 -4.66
N TYR A 741 -37.96 36.29 -5.66
CA TYR A 741 -39.29 36.74 -6.09
C TYR A 741 -39.56 36.46 -7.57
N GLY A 742 -38.52 36.30 -8.39
CA GLY A 742 -38.66 35.94 -9.81
C GLY A 742 -38.88 37.11 -10.76
N ASN A 743 -39.04 38.33 -10.26
CA ASN A 743 -39.17 39.52 -11.08
C ASN A 743 -37.81 40.01 -11.61
N VAL A 744 -37.85 40.61 -12.80
CA VAL A 744 -36.71 41.25 -13.46
C VAL A 744 -36.90 42.76 -13.35
N SER A 745 -35.89 43.47 -12.85
CA SER A 745 -35.93 44.93 -12.84
C SER A 745 -35.33 45.55 -14.09
N ASN A 746 -35.91 46.67 -14.50
CA ASN A 746 -35.27 47.70 -15.31
C ASN A 746 -33.94 48.16 -14.65
N PRO A 747 -32.99 48.69 -15.43
CA PRO A 747 -31.61 48.90 -14.99
C PRO A 747 -31.50 49.60 -13.63
N VAL A 748 -30.89 48.92 -12.65
CA VAL A 748 -30.72 49.41 -11.27
C VAL A 748 -29.34 50.04 -11.10
N LEU A 749 -29.29 51.23 -10.50
CA LEU A 749 -28.04 51.94 -10.20
C LEU A 749 -27.39 51.49 -8.87
N CYS A 750 -28.19 51.09 -7.90
CA CYS A 750 -27.73 50.76 -6.55
C CYS A 750 -27.59 49.24 -6.36
N ILE A 751 -26.37 48.74 -6.59
CA ILE A 751 -26.02 47.32 -6.44
C ILE A 751 -24.80 47.18 -5.54
N CYS A 752 -24.81 46.20 -4.64
CA CYS A 752 -23.67 45.92 -3.78
C CYS A 752 -23.34 44.42 -3.69
N PHE A 753 -22.11 44.14 -3.21
CA PHE A 753 -21.59 42.79 -3.09
C PHE A 753 -22.36 42.01 -2.01
N MET A 754 -22.83 40.80 -2.35
CA MET A 754 -23.50 39.91 -1.42
C MET A 754 -22.48 39.05 -0.66
N SER A 755 -22.61 38.97 0.66
CA SER A 755 -21.70 38.17 1.48
C SER A 755 -21.81 36.66 1.16
N PRO A 756 -20.72 35.87 1.32
CA PRO A 756 -20.76 34.43 1.02
C PRO A 756 -21.82 33.67 1.83
N ARG A 757 -22.14 34.14 3.05
CA ARG A 757 -23.17 33.55 3.92
C ARG A 757 -24.56 33.66 3.27
N LEU A 758 -24.90 34.83 2.71
CA LEU A 758 -26.18 35.08 2.05
C LEU A 758 -26.29 34.40 0.66
N THR A 759 -25.15 34.04 0.07
CA THR A 759 -25.06 33.30 -1.21
C THR A 759 -25.29 31.80 -1.05
N LEU A 760 -24.96 31.23 0.12
CA LEU A 760 -25.18 29.81 0.42
C LEU A 760 -26.64 29.47 0.75
N THR A 761 -27.47 30.47 1.10
CA THR A 761 -28.89 30.26 1.40
C THR A 761 -29.67 30.03 0.10
N ARG A 762 -30.42 28.93 0.04
CA ARG A 762 -31.21 28.50 -1.12
C ARG A 762 -32.13 29.62 -1.62
N SER A 763 -32.31 29.73 -2.94
CA SER A 763 -33.33 30.59 -3.53
C SER A 763 -34.72 30.07 -3.17
N LEU A 764 -35.58 30.95 -2.69
CA LEU A 764 -36.90 30.54 -2.19
C LEU A 764 -38.01 30.65 -3.26
N SER A 765 -37.73 31.25 -4.42
CA SER A 765 -38.62 31.13 -5.58
C SER A 765 -38.25 29.96 -6.49
N THR A 766 -39.28 29.30 -7.01
CA THR A 766 -39.17 28.27 -8.04
C THR A 766 -39.96 28.68 -9.27
N PRO A 767 -39.35 28.66 -10.48
CA PRO A 767 -40.09 28.85 -11.73
C PRO A 767 -40.96 27.61 -12.00
N ALA A 768 -42.19 27.83 -12.43
CA ALA A 768 -43.15 26.80 -12.80
C ALA A 768 -43.94 27.21 -14.04
N VAL A 769 -44.38 26.20 -14.81
CA VAL A 769 -45.16 26.38 -16.04
C VAL A 769 -46.55 25.83 -15.84
N SER A 770 -47.57 26.61 -16.23
CA SER A 770 -48.93 26.09 -16.33
C SER A 770 -49.03 25.11 -17.49
N VAL A 771 -49.85 24.09 -17.34
CA VAL A 771 -50.00 22.99 -18.29
C VAL A 771 -50.59 23.38 -19.67
N CYS A 772 -51.03 24.62 -19.85
CA CYS A 772 -51.76 25.04 -21.05
C CYS A 772 -50.87 25.86 -21.99
N ASP A 773 -51.01 25.64 -23.30
CA ASP A 773 -50.25 26.35 -24.34
C ASP A 773 -51.13 27.45 -24.97
N SER A 774 -50.55 28.58 -25.38
CA SER A 774 -51.29 29.69 -25.98
C SER A 774 -50.61 30.23 -27.25
N PRO A 775 -51.38 30.55 -28.31
CA PRO A 775 -50.86 31.24 -29.48
C PRO A 775 -50.28 32.61 -29.11
N GLU A 776 -49.24 33.08 -29.81
CA GLU A 776 -48.54 34.34 -29.50
C GLU A 776 -49.49 35.56 -29.42
N ASP A 777 -50.50 35.61 -30.29
CA ASP A 777 -51.46 36.73 -30.37
C ASP A 777 -52.49 36.74 -29.23
N ALA A 778 -52.74 35.58 -28.58
CA ALA A 778 -53.69 35.43 -27.48
C ALA A 778 -53.01 35.30 -26.10
N ARG A 779 -51.68 35.23 -26.10
CA ARG A 779 -50.87 35.05 -24.89
C ARG A 779 -51.01 36.22 -23.92
N ALA A 780 -51.12 37.45 -24.43
CA ALA A 780 -51.30 38.65 -23.60
C ALA A 780 -52.61 38.60 -22.79
N ASP A 781 -53.73 38.29 -23.43
CA ASP A 781 -55.03 38.18 -22.75
C ASP A 781 -55.05 37.04 -21.71
N ALA A 782 -54.39 35.91 -22.02
CA ALA A 782 -54.25 34.80 -21.08
C ALA A 782 -53.37 35.18 -19.88
N VAL A 783 -52.27 35.90 -20.10
CA VAL A 783 -51.40 36.41 -19.02
C VAL A 783 -52.15 37.42 -18.17
N ASP A 784 -52.89 38.36 -18.76
CA ASP A 784 -53.67 39.37 -18.02
C ASP A 784 -54.76 38.74 -17.13
N CYS A 785 -55.41 37.67 -17.61
CA CYS A 785 -56.39 36.91 -16.84
C CYS A 785 -55.73 36.20 -15.64
N ILE A 786 -54.61 35.51 -15.86
CA ILE A 786 -53.84 34.85 -14.79
C ILE A 786 -53.30 35.87 -13.79
N VAL A 787 -52.81 37.02 -14.27
CA VAL A 787 -52.31 38.11 -13.43
C VAL A 787 -53.41 38.60 -12.49
N LYS A 788 -54.61 38.81 -13.02
CA LYS A 788 -55.77 39.26 -12.24
C LYS A 788 -56.22 38.23 -11.19
N ASP A 789 -56.15 36.96 -11.53
CA ASP A 789 -56.73 35.88 -10.72
C ASP A 789 -55.77 35.33 -9.66
N ILE A 790 -54.47 35.21 -9.97
CA ILE A 790 -53.52 34.51 -9.10
C ILE A 790 -52.28 35.31 -8.68
N GLN A 791 -51.93 36.43 -9.31
CA GLN A 791 -50.73 37.19 -8.90
C GLN A 791 -50.86 37.71 -7.47
N ASN A 792 -49.83 37.53 -6.65
CA ASN A 792 -49.80 37.92 -5.23
C ASN A 792 -50.90 37.26 -4.38
N THR A 793 -51.34 36.06 -4.77
CA THR A 793 -52.28 35.24 -4.00
C THR A 793 -51.65 33.92 -3.58
N GLN A 794 -52.22 33.31 -2.53
CA GLN A 794 -51.87 31.96 -2.12
C GLN A 794 -52.68 30.96 -2.96
N CYS A 795 -52.02 29.95 -3.48
CA CYS A 795 -52.59 28.89 -4.30
C CYS A 795 -52.10 27.52 -3.85
N LEU A 796 -52.80 26.46 -4.28
CA LEU A 796 -52.40 25.08 -4.08
C LEU A 796 -51.74 24.55 -5.36
N LEU A 797 -50.44 24.26 -5.31
CA LEU A 797 -49.65 23.80 -6.43
C LEU A 797 -49.38 22.29 -6.33
N ASN A 798 -49.66 21.58 -7.42
CA ASN A 798 -49.25 20.19 -7.60
C ASN A 798 -48.31 20.08 -8.80
N VAL A 799 -47.16 19.43 -8.61
CA VAL A 799 -46.19 19.19 -9.69
C VAL A 799 -46.61 17.94 -10.44
N GLU A 800 -46.95 18.10 -11.73
CA GLU A 800 -47.40 16.96 -12.56
C GLU A 800 -46.20 16.23 -13.17
N TYR A 801 -45.24 16.96 -13.76
CA TYR A 801 -43.99 16.39 -14.28
C TYR A 801 -42.88 17.45 -14.42
N SER A 802 -41.62 17.00 -14.43
CA SER A 802 -40.46 17.88 -14.63
C SER A 802 -40.13 18.02 -16.11
N GLY A 803 -40.20 19.24 -16.65
CA GLY A 803 -39.77 19.56 -18.01
C GLY A 803 -38.25 19.77 -18.13
N ALA A 804 -37.76 20.02 -19.34
CA ALA A 804 -36.32 20.22 -19.62
C ALA A 804 -35.74 21.50 -19.00
N SER A 805 -36.57 22.52 -18.76
CA SER A 805 -36.18 23.81 -18.17
C SER A 805 -36.82 24.04 -16.80
N CYS A 806 -38.13 23.77 -16.67
CA CYS A 806 -38.91 23.99 -15.45
C CYS A 806 -40.03 22.94 -15.29
N PRO A 807 -40.50 22.69 -14.06
CA PRO A 807 -41.60 21.77 -13.80
C PRO A 807 -42.93 22.31 -14.34
N HIS A 808 -43.74 21.43 -14.90
CA HIS A 808 -45.13 21.71 -15.26
C HIS A 808 -46.05 21.37 -14.09
N VAL A 809 -46.97 22.27 -13.78
CA VAL A 809 -47.77 22.20 -12.55
C VAL A 809 -49.25 22.50 -12.82
N THR A 810 -50.11 22.02 -11.93
CA THR A 810 -51.52 22.41 -11.85
C THR A 810 -51.74 23.27 -10.61
N LEU A 811 -52.41 24.41 -10.77
CA LEU A 811 -52.78 25.31 -9.67
C LEU A 811 -54.26 25.19 -9.35
N GLN A 812 -54.58 25.22 -8.06
CA GLN A 812 -55.93 25.36 -7.55
C GLN A 812 -56.07 26.60 -6.68
N PHE A 813 -57.20 27.29 -6.78
CA PHE A 813 -57.57 28.35 -5.84
C PHE A 813 -57.72 27.78 -4.42
N THR A 814 -57.30 28.52 -3.40
CA THR A 814 -57.39 28.06 -1.99
C THR A 814 -58.84 27.82 -1.54
N ASP A 815 -59.76 28.65 -2.03
CA ASP A 815 -61.12 28.72 -1.52
C ASP A 815 -62.06 27.78 -2.28
N SER A 816 -62.10 27.90 -3.62
CA SER A 816 -62.98 27.08 -4.46
C SER A 816 -62.38 25.72 -4.83
N LYS A 817 -61.05 25.55 -4.71
CA LYS A 817 -60.28 24.40 -5.21
C LYS A 817 -60.46 24.13 -6.70
N ASP A 818 -60.96 25.11 -7.45
CA ASP A 818 -61.06 25.02 -8.90
C ASP A 818 -59.68 25.11 -9.53
N ASP A 819 -59.48 24.34 -10.59
CA ASP A 819 -58.25 24.31 -11.36
C ASP A 819 -58.16 25.56 -12.25
N VAL A 820 -57.14 26.37 -12.01
CA VAL A 820 -56.90 27.65 -12.72
C VAL A 820 -56.64 27.39 -14.21
N GLY A 821 -55.88 26.35 -14.54
CA GLY A 821 -55.61 25.98 -15.93
C GLY A 821 -56.87 25.53 -16.67
N LEU A 822 -57.78 24.83 -15.96
CA LEU A 822 -59.07 24.43 -16.51
C LEU A 822 -60.00 25.61 -16.74
N GLY A 823 -59.96 26.62 -15.87
CA GLY A 823 -60.69 27.88 -16.03
C GLY A 823 -60.33 28.58 -17.34
N LEU A 824 -59.03 28.73 -17.62
CA LEU A 824 -58.54 29.36 -18.86
C LEU A 824 -58.97 28.61 -20.12
N VAL A 825 -59.05 27.28 -20.06
CA VAL A 825 -59.55 26.44 -21.17
C VAL A 825 -61.05 26.61 -21.37
N LYS A 826 -61.84 26.76 -20.29
CA LYS A 826 -63.28 27.07 -20.36
C LYS A 826 -63.56 28.46 -20.90
N GLU A 827 -62.66 29.41 -20.70
CA GLU A 827 -62.76 30.77 -21.26
C GLU A 827 -62.22 30.86 -22.69
N GLY A 828 -61.67 29.77 -23.22
CA GLY A 828 -61.13 29.70 -24.58
C GLY A 828 -59.88 30.56 -24.77
N LEU A 829 -59.14 30.85 -23.69
CA LEU A 829 -57.90 31.67 -23.69
C LEU A 829 -56.64 30.85 -23.92
N VAL A 830 -56.69 29.53 -23.73
CA VAL A 830 -55.54 28.63 -23.89
C VAL A 830 -55.97 27.30 -24.52
N MET A 831 -55.01 26.66 -25.17
CA MET A 831 -55.14 25.36 -25.80
C MET A 831 -54.69 24.24 -24.86
N VAL A 832 -55.37 23.10 -24.96
CA VAL A 832 -54.95 21.88 -24.25
C VAL A 832 -53.81 21.21 -25.01
N ASP A 833 -52.64 21.10 -24.38
CA ASP A 833 -51.52 20.30 -24.90
C ASP A 833 -51.75 18.80 -24.65
N VAL A 834 -51.85 18.03 -25.74
CA VAL A 834 -52.20 16.60 -25.75
C VAL A 834 -50.93 15.76 -25.69
N ARG A 835 -50.60 15.28 -24.49
CA ARG A 835 -49.47 14.38 -24.24
C ARG A 835 -49.86 12.91 -24.42
N LYS A 836 -48.93 12.07 -24.90
CA LYS A 836 -49.12 10.63 -25.19
C LYS A 836 -49.12 9.72 -23.95
N GLU A 837 -48.87 10.28 -22.76
CA GLU A 837 -48.66 9.52 -21.51
C GLU A 837 -49.98 9.06 -20.87
N LYS A 838 -50.12 7.73 -20.65
CA LYS A 838 -51.38 7.09 -20.19
C LYS A 838 -51.90 7.57 -18.83
N HIS A 839 -51.03 8.05 -17.92
CA HIS A 839 -51.43 8.47 -16.57
C HIS A 839 -52.07 9.88 -16.56
N LEU A 840 -51.66 10.76 -17.47
CA LEU A 840 -52.26 12.09 -17.67
C LEU A 840 -53.52 12.05 -18.54
N GLN A 841 -53.70 10.99 -19.35
CA GLN A 841 -54.88 10.79 -20.20
C GLN A 841 -56.20 10.75 -19.42
N LYS A 842 -56.25 10.16 -18.21
CA LYS A 842 -57.52 10.04 -17.47
C LYS A 842 -58.12 11.37 -16.98
N MET A 843 -57.29 12.35 -16.61
CA MET A 843 -57.77 13.67 -16.14
C MET A 843 -57.90 14.67 -17.30
N ARG A 844 -56.88 14.79 -18.15
CA ARG A 844 -56.88 15.79 -19.25
C ARG A 844 -57.89 15.45 -20.34
N LEU A 845 -58.08 14.18 -20.67
CA LEU A 845 -58.93 13.79 -21.80
C LEU A 845 -60.43 13.82 -21.46
N ILE A 846 -60.83 13.88 -20.18
CA ILE A 846 -62.24 13.92 -19.77
C ILE A 846 -62.67 15.31 -19.30
N ASN A 847 -61.89 16.04 -18.51
CA ASN A 847 -62.36 17.35 -18.00
C ASN A 847 -61.94 18.53 -18.90
N TYR A 848 -60.70 18.51 -19.39
CA TYR A 848 -60.17 19.56 -20.26
C TYR A 848 -60.71 19.42 -21.69
N PHE A 849 -60.75 18.20 -22.24
CA PHE A 849 -61.31 17.95 -23.58
C PHE A 849 -62.83 18.20 -23.65
N PHE A 850 -63.58 17.90 -22.59
CA PHE A 850 -65.03 18.14 -22.54
C PHE A 850 -65.37 19.62 -22.31
N SER A 851 -64.55 20.34 -21.53
CA SER A 851 -64.61 21.81 -21.45
C SER A 851 -64.24 22.47 -22.78
N PHE A 852 -63.23 21.95 -23.48
CA PHE A 852 -62.86 22.34 -24.85
C PHE A 852 -64.00 22.09 -25.86
N LEU A 853 -64.67 20.94 -25.81
CA LEU A 853 -65.83 20.65 -26.66
C LEU A 853 -67.02 21.59 -26.37
N SER A 854 -67.12 22.14 -25.17
CA SER A 854 -68.16 23.11 -24.80
C SER A 854 -67.86 24.56 -25.24
N THR A 855 -66.59 24.91 -25.48
CA THR A 855 -66.17 26.24 -25.95
C THR A 855 -66.21 26.40 -27.47
N LEU A 856 -66.06 25.31 -28.23
CA LEU A 856 -66.20 25.28 -29.69
C LEU A 856 -67.54 25.83 -30.23
N PRO A 857 -68.73 25.45 -29.70
CA PRO A 857 -70.00 26.00 -30.19
C PRO A 857 -70.28 27.43 -29.72
N SER A 858 -69.56 27.94 -28.73
CA SER A 858 -69.77 29.28 -28.15
C SER A 858 -68.82 30.36 -28.69
N GLN A 859 -67.87 30.01 -29.58
CA GLN A 859 -66.98 30.93 -30.31
C GLN A 859 -66.26 31.97 -29.42
N LEU A 860 -65.82 31.55 -28.22
CA LEU A 860 -65.14 32.42 -27.26
C LEU A 860 -63.66 32.63 -27.62
N ASN A 861 -63.20 33.89 -27.53
CA ASN A 861 -61.80 34.32 -27.68
C ASN A 861 -61.04 33.73 -28.89
N ILE A 862 -60.11 32.79 -28.68
CA ILE A 862 -59.27 32.23 -29.76
C ILE A 862 -60.13 31.49 -30.80
N TRP A 863 -61.35 31.06 -30.41
CA TRP A 863 -62.29 30.33 -31.25
C TRP A 863 -63.30 31.23 -31.99
N ARG A 864 -63.14 32.57 -31.91
CA ARG A 864 -64.05 33.55 -32.57
C ARG A 864 -64.13 33.40 -34.09
N TYR A 865 -63.12 32.79 -34.72
CA TYR A 865 -63.05 32.61 -36.17
C TYR A 865 -63.23 31.15 -36.63
N GLY A 866 -63.60 30.23 -35.74
CA GLY A 866 -63.73 28.79 -36.04
C GLY A 866 -62.54 27.96 -35.55
N ASP A 867 -62.56 26.65 -35.82
CA ASP A 867 -61.48 25.73 -35.44
C ASP A 867 -60.35 25.78 -36.48
N PHE A 868 -59.28 26.51 -36.15
CA PHE A 868 -58.10 26.69 -36.99
C PHE A 868 -57.12 25.50 -36.95
N ARG A 869 -57.42 24.44 -36.18
CA ARG A 869 -56.62 23.20 -36.16
C ARG A 869 -57.07 22.20 -37.23
N ALA A 870 -58.23 22.41 -37.83
CA ALA A 870 -58.60 21.72 -39.04
C ALA A 870 -57.66 22.23 -40.14
N ASP A 871 -56.68 21.39 -40.46
CA ASP A 871 -55.76 21.60 -41.56
C ASP A 871 -56.58 21.85 -42.84
N ASP A 872 -56.69 23.11 -43.28
CA ASP A 872 -57.24 23.48 -44.60
C ASP A 872 -56.41 22.88 -45.77
N ALA A 873 -55.42 22.04 -45.46
CA ALA A 873 -54.61 21.29 -46.40
C ALA A 873 -55.38 20.26 -47.23
N ASP A 874 -56.54 19.77 -46.79
CA ASP A 874 -57.33 18.79 -47.57
C ASP A 874 -58.13 19.43 -48.71
N GLU A 875 -58.32 20.77 -48.74
CA GLU A 875 -58.98 21.46 -49.87
C GLU A 875 -58.01 21.86 -51.01
N PHE A 876 -56.69 21.84 -50.77
CA PHE A 876 -55.67 22.26 -51.76
C PHE A 876 -54.63 21.19 -52.12
N GLY A 877 -54.91 19.91 -51.90
CA GLY A 877 -54.34 18.80 -52.67
C GLY A 877 -52.81 18.65 -52.64
N TYR A 878 -52.12 19.10 -51.59
CA TYR A 878 -50.68 18.87 -51.43
C TYR A 878 -50.42 17.91 -50.26
N ARG A 879 -50.16 16.64 -50.59
CA ARG A 879 -49.50 15.70 -49.66
C ARG A 879 -48.00 15.82 -49.80
N ARG A 880 -47.29 16.06 -48.69
CA ARG A 880 -45.92 15.61 -48.51
C ARG A 880 -45.73 15.03 -47.12
#